data_AF-E9AGA5-F1
#
_entry.id   AF-E9AGA5-F1
#
_cell.length_a   1.000
_cell.length_b   1.000
_cell.length_c   1.000
_cell.angle_alpha   90.00
_cell.angle_beta   90.00
_cell.angle_gamma   90.00
#
_symmetry.space_group_name_H-M   'P 1'
#
loop_
_entity.id
_entity.type
_entity.pdbx_description
1 polymer ?
#
loop_
_entity_poly.entity_id
_entity_poly.type
_entity_poly.pdbx_seq_one_letter_code
_entity_poly.pdbx_strand_id
1 'polypeptide(L)'
;MHQRITHYLQMAAALLLLSLTHYFASCFLPISDCDETFNFVEPIHYLLYGSGKQTWEMCSRFALRSWLFLWIYAWRAVLIRGAASLSSVRVYFYLRIMNGCAAALAELFFVCSVWLAFSGKAAGVALLLLLSNYPIHHAAVSVLPTSFAMICNFVVLGCWLRTQPWTTYSPASPSRFKGGSTRNARSAAAAHVVRLSTPMPSSSSSAPPRHLCWFIGAALFFSALGIVTGWPFAVLISALVGLDLLLHFPAQALACTLGSLLVVCAATFLADARYYCRWTLSSWNVVTYNLFGNSGRGAELFGVEPCFFFWKNLLLNFHLMFVAVMLAPLVLLYAPRRELAATSARSDAVSSGRPPGDGAAQESNDSAVSPTNSLVRSRLRTSGTHGSAAELHSSLLANRHPGEQVLAAKIGAAVSRVSRQRELLYVMPFFVWFLFWMSIAHKEERFMSPAYPFMVLAATRTLCLMFFPDAAEGQPNSAAATPKREKITPDVVAVTAADAQDTALTCQPPRRPSLPPQGCPSPAFLGWRHLAGLAFFLAFFLLSYSRAMAVYVFYSGPERMFFDWYPVLQAEAQRAWEAKRQAVRRDAAVRGQASPSSLPPGTTAQQTQELRAYYTVCLGREWYRFPSSFFVDHRWIRYQFLETHHFHGMLPLSFVTPPAGQESGFLRAPSSEAAAATSKSPSTSSSTTARGSCSCGAPGVNDLNQEIPEQYVRYPSEQCDAIFDSLSPPSHVSAAHHATELKHLQLDTVFTRSLLNISALQAVLKAGRKTQRVGNDAYAVLDVDRTPLWCRVLYYPFGVTRRCAVWRPLVLNSKP
;
A
#
# COMPACT_ATOMS: atom_id res chain seq x y z
N MET A 1 3.18 -33.96 6.41
CA MET A 1 4.13 -33.03 7.05
C MET A 1 4.95 -32.27 6.02
N HIS A 2 5.74 -32.95 5.17
CA HIS A 2 6.54 -32.34 4.08
C HIS A 2 5.81 -31.26 3.27
N GLN A 3 4.63 -31.56 2.71
CA GLN A 3 3.85 -30.56 1.98
C GLN A 3 3.56 -29.29 2.79
N ARG A 4 3.17 -29.40 4.07
CA ARG A 4 2.90 -28.22 4.91
C ARG A 4 4.17 -27.38 5.09
N ILE A 5 5.31 -28.04 5.36
CA ILE A 5 6.61 -27.37 5.49
C ILE A 5 6.97 -26.62 4.20
N THR A 6 6.82 -27.27 3.04
CA THR A 6 7.07 -26.63 1.74
C THR A 6 6.22 -25.38 1.54
N HIS A 7 4.92 -25.41 1.87
CA HIS A 7 4.06 -24.24 1.76
C HIS A 7 4.49 -23.11 2.71
N TYR A 8 4.85 -23.42 3.96
CA TYR A 8 5.35 -22.40 4.89
C TYR A 8 6.65 -21.76 4.39
N LEU A 9 7.58 -22.56 3.85
CA LEU A 9 8.81 -22.07 3.26
C LEU A 9 8.54 -21.18 2.05
N GLN A 10 7.59 -21.55 1.18
CA GLN A 10 7.18 -20.72 0.04
C GLN A 10 6.58 -19.39 0.49
N MET A 11 5.72 -19.39 1.52
CA MET A 11 5.13 -18.16 2.06
C MET A 11 6.19 -17.27 2.73
N ALA A 12 7.13 -17.85 3.47
CA ALA A 12 8.25 -17.11 4.06
C ALA A 12 9.14 -16.51 2.98
N ALA A 13 9.47 -17.26 1.92
CA ALA A 13 10.23 -16.76 0.78
C ALA A 13 9.49 -15.61 0.07
N ALA A 14 8.19 -15.74 -0.17
CA ALA A 14 7.37 -14.68 -0.76
C ALA A 14 7.38 -13.42 0.11
N LEU A 15 7.21 -13.55 1.43
CA LEU A 15 7.28 -12.43 2.36
C LEU A 15 8.64 -11.72 2.32
N LEU A 16 9.73 -12.49 2.33
CA LEU A 16 11.09 -11.96 2.28
C LEU A 16 11.34 -11.20 0.97
N LEU A 17 10.91 -11.76 -0.17
CA LEU A 17 11.05 -11.11 -1.47
C LEU A 17 10.25 -9.80 -1.55
N LEU A 18 8.98 -9.82 -1.12
CA LEU A 18 8.14 -8.61 -1.09
C LEU A 18 8.72 -7.55 -0.12
N SER A 19 9.16 -7.98 1.06
CA SER A 19 9.78 -7.07 2.03
C SER A 19 11.07 -6.45 1.48
N LEU A 20 11.86 -7.23 0.74
CA LEU A 20 13.09 -6.75 0.11
C LEU A 20 12.80 -5.72 -1.00
N THR A 21 11.82 -5.98 -1.88
CA THR A 21 11.43 -5.00 -2.91
C THR A 21 10.96 -3.69 -2.30
N HIS A 22 10.15 -3.76 -1.24
CA HIS A 22 9.67 -2.58 -0.52
C HIS A 22 10.77 -1.87 0.28
N TYR A 23 11.76 -2.59 0.79
CA TYR A 23 12.95 -2.00 1.41
C TYR A 23 13.75 -1.18 0.39
N PHE A 24 14.00 -1.71 -0.81
CA PHE A 24 14.66 -0.97 -1.89
C PHE A 24 13.84 0.26 -2.31
N ALA A 25 12.52 0.12 -2.45
CA ALA A 25 11.65 1.26 -2.73
C ALA A 25 11.71 2.33 -1.64
N SER A 26 11.74 1.93 -0.37
CA SER A 26 11.82 2.84 0.78
C SER A 26 13.12 3.66 0.78
N CYS A 27 14.23 3.05 0.35
CA CYS A 27 15.57 3.66 0.36
C CYS A 27 15.88 4.49 -0.88
N PHE A 28 15.37 4.11 -2.06
CA PHE A 28 15.81 4.68 -3.34
C PHE A 28 14.73 5.48 -4.07
N LEU A 29 13.45 5.12 -3.97
CA LEU A 29 12.44 5.84 -4.73
C LEU A 29 12.10 7.18 -4.05
N PRO A 30 12.24 8.32 -4.74
CA PRO A 30 12.04 9.61 -4.12
C PRO A 30 10.57 9.91 -3.85
N ILE A 31 10.29 10.88 -2.96
CA ILE A 31 8.96 11.50 -2.88
C ILE A 31 8.65 12.13 -4.25
N SER A 32 7.57 11.68 -4.89
CA SER A 32 7.16 12.17 -6.22
C SER A 32 6.14 13.31 -6.14
N ASP A 33 5.58 13.55 -4.96
CA ASP A 33 4.38 14.35 -4.76
C ASP A 33 4.58 15.34 -3.62
N CYS A 34 4.44 16.63 -3.89
CA CYS A 34 4.61 17.67 -2.87
C CYS A 34 3.50 17.62 -1.81
N ASP A 35 2.32 17.06 -2.12
CA ASP A 35 1.29 16.82 -1.11
C ASP A 35 1.74 15.78 -0.11
N GLU A 36 2.47 14.74 -0.53
CA GLU A 36 3.05 13.78 0.42
C GLU A 36 3.91 14.52 1.46
N THR A 37 4.80 15.40 1.00
CA THR A 37 5.66 16.20 1.88
C THR A 37 4.85 17.11 2.79
N PHE A 38 4.07 18.04 2.24
CA PHE A 38 3.54 19.17 3.01
C PHE A 38 2.20 18.90 3.70
N ASN A 39 1.37 18.00 3.16
CA ASN A 39 0.09 17.62 3.77
C ASN A 39 0.23 16.46 4.77
N PHE A 40 1.30 15.65 4.72
CA PHE A 40 1.42 14.46 5.57
C PHE A 40 2.77 14.31 6.28
N VAL A 41 3.90 14.32 5.56
CA VAL A 41 5.22 14.10 6.17
C VAL A 41 5.58 15.25 7.13
N GLU A 42 5.32 16.50 6.76
CA GLU A 42 5.55 17.67 7.63
C GLU A 42 4.66 17.66 8.89
N PRO A 43 3.34 17.39 8.80
CA PRO A 43 2.52 17.16 9.99
C PRO A 43 2.98 15.99 10.88
N ILE A 44 3.49 14.89 10.30
CA ILE A 44 4.09 13.80 11.10
C ILE A 44 5.36 14.30 11.80
N HIS A 45 6.21 15.07 11.12
CA HIS A 45 7.37 15.70 11.73
C HIS A 45 6.95 16.61 12.91
N TYR A 46 5.86 17.35 12.78
CA TYR A 46 5.28 18.16 13.86
C TYR A 46 4.84 17.29 15.05
N LEU A 47 4.14 16.18 14.83
CA LEU A 47 3.74 15.26 15.90
C LEU A 47 4.96 14.68 16.65
N LEU A 48 6.04 14.37 15.94
CA LEU A 48 7.23 13.73 16.52
C LEU A 48 8.18 14.72 17.19
N TYR A 49 8.39 15.92 16.62
CA TYR A 49 9.44 16.84 17.06
C TYR A 49 8.94 18.22 17.53
N GLY A 50 7.65 18.51 17.34
CA GLY A 50 7.02 19.76 17.75
C GLY A 50 7.29 20.93 16.81
N SER A 51 7.76 20.67 15.58
CA SER A 51 8.00 21.68 14.54
C SER A 51 7.71 21.12 13.15
N GLY A 52 7.48 21.97 12.15
CA GLY A 52 7.23 21.58 10.76
C GLY A 52 6.34 22.59 10.06
N LYS A 53 5.98 22.32 8.81
CA LYS A 53 5.00 23.12 8.06
C LYS A 53 3.61 22.45 8.00
N GLN A 54 2.60 23.27 7.76
CA GLN A 54 1.22 22.88 7.55
C GLN A 54 0.67 23.61 6.33
N THR A 55 -0.18 22.94 5.57
CA THR A 55 -1.02 23.60 4.56
C THR A 55 -2.29 24.14 5.22
N TRP A 56 -3.07 24.89 4.44
CA TRP A 56 -4.41 25.32 4.83
C TRP A 56 -5.36 24.15 5.10
N GLU A 57 -5.12 22.97 4.53
CA GLU A 57 -5.96 21.78 4.71
C GLU A 57 -5.91 21.23 6.14
N MET A 58 -4.79 21.46 6.84
CA MET A 58 -4.55 21.11 8.24
C MET A 58 -5.06 22.18 9.23
N CYS A 59 -5.59 23.30 8.73
CA CYS A 59 -6.17 24.32 9.60
C CYS A 59 -7.46 23.85 10.25
N SER A 60 -7.70 24.22 11.51
CA SER A 60 -8.98 24.00 12.19
C SER A 60 -10.19 24.48 11.39
N ARG A 61 -10.08 25.63 10.69
CA ARG A 61 -11.16 26.20 9.85
C ARG A 61 -11.67 25.25 8.77
N PHE A 62 -10.77 24.55 8.07
CA PHE A 62 -11.11 23.68 6.94
C PHE A 62 -11.11 22.20 7.34
N ALA A 63 -10.11 21.78 8.10
CA ALA A 63 -9.98 20.47 8.72
C ALA A 63 -10.18 19.33 7.71
N LEU A 64 -9.48 19.37 6.58
CA LEU A 64 -9.64 18.43 5.46
C LEU A 64 -8.79 17.16 5.63
N ARG A 65 -7.82 17.14 6.54
CA ARG A 65 -6.95 15.96 6.75
C ARG A 65 -7.15 15.36 8.14
N SER A 66 -7.31 14.05 8.23
CA SER A 66 -7.52 13.41 9.54
C SER A 66 -6.20 13.32 10.33
N TRP A 67 -6.23 13.73 11.59
CA TRP A 67 -5.10 13.54 12.51
C TRP A 67 -4.93 12.07 12.91
N LEU A 68 -6.02 11.27 12.89
CA LEU A 68 -5.91 9.83 13.11
C LEU A 68 -5.04 9.18 12.03
N PHE A 69 -5.18 9.60 10.77
CA PHE A 69 -4.33 9.12 9.68
C PHE A 69 -2.85 9.40 9.97
N LEU A 70 -2.50 10.62 10.36
CA LEU A 70 -1.12 10.98 10.71
C LEU A 70 -0.58 10.15 11.88
N TRP A 71 -1.42 9.88 12.89
CA TRP A 71 -1.07 9.06 14.04
C TRP A 71 -0.79 7.59 13.69
N ILE A 72 -1.48 7.01 12.70
CA ILE A 72 -1.21 5.64 12.21
C ILE A 72 0.25 5.49 11.76
N TYR A 73 0.83 6.55 11.20
CA TYR A 73 2.24 6.58 10.79
C TYR A 73 3.16 6.98 11.95
N ALA A 74 2.84 8.08 12.65
CA ALA A 74 3.69 8.61 13.74
C ALA A 74 3.89 7.60 14.88
N TRP A 75 2.86 6.83 15.24
CA TRP A 75 2.95 5.84 16.32
C TRP A 75 4.03 4.79 16.09
N ARG A 76 4.32 4.44 14.83
CA ARG A 76 5.37 3.48 14.47
C ARG A 76 6.74 3.96 14.94
N ALA A 77 7.03 5.25 14.83
CA ALA A 77 8.28 5.83 15.32
C ALA A 77 8.31 5.92 16.85
N VAL A 78 7.18 6.25 17.49
CA VAL A 78 7.06 6.33 18.96
C VAL A 78 7.31 4.98 19.64
N LEU A 79 6.92 3.88 19.00
CA LEU A 79 7.12 2.53 19.52
C LEU A 79 8.58 2.04 19.47
N ILE A 80 9.48 2.72 18.74
CA ILE A 80 10.90 2.34 18.73
C ILE A 80 11.53 2.80 20.05
N ARG A 81 12.01 1.84 20.84
CA ARG A 81 12.84 2.17 22.01
C ARG A 81 14.08 2.93 21.56
N GLY A 82 14.22 4.17 22.04
CA GLY A 82 15.35 5.04 21.69
C GLY A 82 15.19 5.81 20.38
N ALA A 83 13.99 5.88 19.79
CA ALA A 83 13.76 6.69 18.58
C ALA A 83 14.22 8.15 18.75
N ALA A 84 14.07 8.71 19.95
CA ALA A 84 14.53 10.06 20.30
C ALA A 84 16.06 10.28 20.14
N SER A 85 16.85 9.20 20.09
CA SER A 85 18.31 9.26 19.84
C SER A 85 18.67 9.22 18.36
N LEU A 86 17.73 8.85 17.48
CA LEU A 86 17.95 8.79 16.04
C LEU A 86 17.89 10.21 15.46
N SER A 87 18.67 10.45 14.40
CA SER A 87 18.47 11.66 13.60
C SER A 87 17.09 11.61 12.91
N SER A 88 16.48 12.78 12.71
CA SER A 88 15.17 12.88 12.05
C SER A 88 15.16 12.17 10.70
N VAL A 89 16.19 12.35 9.89
CA VAL A 89 16.30 11.68 8.58
C VAL A 89 16.26 10.14 8.67
N ARG A 90 16.82 9.54 9.73
CA ARG A 90 16.74 8.08 9.94
C ARG A 90 15.34 7.63 10.34
N VAL A 91 14.64 8.46 11.12
CA VAL A 91 13.23 8.20 11.48
C VAL A 91 12.35 8.23 10.23
N TYR A 92 12.59 9.15 9.30
CA TYR A 92 11.89 9.19 8.01
C TYR A 92 12.05 7.87 7.22
N PHE A 93 13.28 7.38 7.02
CA PHE A 93 13.49 6.11 6.32
C PHE A 93 12.91 4.91 7.08
N TYR A 94 12.97 4.93 8.42
CA TYR A 94 12.32 3.90 9.22
C TYR A 94 10.80 3.86 8.99
N LEU A 95 10.14 5.03 8.97
CA LEU A 95 8.70 5.12 8.72
C LEU A 95 8.33 4.56 7.35
N ARG A 96 9.13 4.86 6.31
CA ARG A 96 8.96 4.30 4.96
C ARG A 96 9.13 2.78 4.92
N ILE A 97 10.19 2.25 5.57
CA ILE A 97 10.43 0.80 5.67
C ILE A 97 9.25 0.10 6.34
N MET A 98 8.75 0.65 7.46
CA MET A 98 7.59 0.07 8.14
C MET A 98 6.32 0.11 7.29
N ASN A 99 6.15 1.14 6.47
CA ASN A 99 5.05 1.22 5.50
C ASN A 99 5.17 0.14 4.42
N GLY A 100 6.38 -0.03 3.88
CA GLY A 100 6.72 -1.12 2.96
C GLY A 100 6.46 -2.50 3.56
N CYS A 101 6.79 -2.73 4.83
CA CYS A 101 6.48 -3.99 5.52
C CYS A 101 4.97 -4.22 5.67
N ALA A 102 4.19 -3.17 5.97
CA ALA A 102 2.73 -3.27 6.06
C ALA A 102 2.11 -3.62 4.69
N ALA A 103 2.62 -3.01 3.60
CA ALA A 103 2.23 -3.36 2.25
C ALA A 103 2.61 -4.80 1.89
N ALA A 104 3.83 -5.25 2.19
CA ALA A 104 4.30 -6.62 1.96
C ALA A 104 3.38 -7.68 2.62
N LEU A 105 2.91 -7.40 3.84
CA LEU A 105 1.99 -8.28 4.56
C LEU A 105 0.60 -8.31 3.92
N ALA A 106 0.06 -7.15 3.51
CA ALA A 106 -1.22 -7.07 2.81
C ALA A 106 -1.18 -7.78 1.44
N GLU A 107 -0.09 -7.60 0.70
CA GLU A 107 0.18 -8.25 -0.58
C GLU A 107 0.34 -9.76 -0.43
N LEU A 108 1.09 -10.24 0.57
CA LEU A 108 1.21 -11.67 0.85
C LEU A 108 -0.15 -12.28 1.18
N PHE A 109 -0.95 -11.59 2.00
CA PHE A 109 -2.31 -12.02 2.33
C PHE A 109 -3.18 -12.12 1.06
N PHE A 110 -3.07 -11.15 0.16
CA PHE A 110 -3.72 -11.19 -1.16
C PHE A 110 -3.24 -12.39 -1.99
N VAL A 111 -1.93 -12.61 -2.14
CA VAL A 111 -1.35 -13.75 -2.90
C VAL A 111 -1.85 -15.09 -2.35
N CYS A 112 -1.88 -15.24 -1.02
CA CYS A 112 -2.43 -16.44 -0.38
C CYS A 112 -3.93 -16.62 -0.62
N SER A 113 -4.67 -15.51 -0.72
CA SER A 113 -6.11 -15.54 -1.02
C SER A 113 -6.37 -15.91 -2.48
N VAL A 114 -5.52 -15.44 -3.41
CA VAL A 114 -5.53 -15.87 -4.83
C VAL A 114 -5.21 -17.36 -4.95
N TRP A 115 -4.24 -17.85 -4.18
CA TRP A 115 -3.91 -19.28 -4.15
C TRP A 115 -5.11 -20.15 -3.77
N LEU A 116 -5.81 -19.76 -2.70
CA LEU A 116 -6.97 -20.48 -2.19
C LEU A 116 -8.20 -20.36 -3.09
N ALA A 117 -8.40 -19.21 -3.74
CA ALA A 117 -9.54 -18.96 -4.60
C ALA A 117 -9.39 -19.61 -5.99
N PHE A 118 -8.18 -19.58 -6.56
CA PHE A 118 -7.93 -19.98 -7.95
C PHE A 118 -7.00 -21.19 -8.07
N SER A 119 -5.69 -20.98 -7.96
CA SER A 119 -4.66 -22.02 -8.08
C SER A 119 -3.29 -21.52 -7.64
N GLY A 120 -2.34 -22.44 -7.43
CA GLY A 120 -0.94 -22.09 -7.14
C GLY A 120 -0.27 -21.34 -8.29
N LYS A 121 -0.65 -21.63 -9.54
CA LYS A 121 -0.17 -20.89 -10.73
C LYS A 121 -0.62 -19.43 -10.70
N ALA A 122 -1.89 -19.18 -10.36
CA ALA A 122 -2.41 -17.83 -10.22
C ALA A 122 -1.72 -17.04 -9.11
N ALA A 123 -1.44 -17.68 -7.97
CA ALA A 123 -0.67 -17.05 -6.90
C ALA A 123 0.77 -16.73 -7.33
N GLY A 124 1.42 -17.61 -8.09
CA GLY A 124 2.75 -17.36 -8.66
C GLY A 124 2.76 -16.18 -9.63
N VAL A 125 1.77 -16.09 -10.53
CA VAL A 125 1.61 -14.97 -11.45
C VAL A 125 1.37 -13.66 -10.70
N ALA A 126 0.48 -13.66 -9.71
CA ALA A 126 0.21 -12.49 -8.86
C ALA A 126 1.49 -12.03 -8.13
N LEU A 127 2.25 -12.96 -7.56
CA LEU A 127 3.51 -12.66 -6.89
C LEU A 127 4.55 -12.08 -7.85
N LEU A 128 4.71 -12.65 -9.06
CA LEU A 128 5.64 -12.11 -10.07
C LEU A 128 5.27 -10.70 -10.53
N LEU A 129 3.97 -10.44 -10.71
CA LEU A 129 3.48 -9.09 -11.01
C LEU A 129 3.82 -8.13 -9.87
N LEU A 130 3.53 -8.51 -8.62
CA LEU A 130 3.83 -7.67 -7.45
C LEU A 130 5.33 -7.41 -7.28
N LEU A 131 6.19 -8.42 -7.45
CA LEU A 131 7.64 -8.27 -7.30
C LEU A 131 8.29 -7.39 -8.38
N SER A 132 7.65 -7.27 -9.54
CA SER A 132 8.23 -6.57 -10.69
C SER A 132 7.66 -5.17 -10.91
N ASN A 133 6.57 -4.79 -10.24
CA ASN A 133 5.77 -3.61 -10.60
C ASN A 133 6.11 -2.38 -9.75
N TYR A 134 7.02 -1.52 -10.24
CA TYR A 134 7.55 -0.39 -9.49
C TYR A 134 6.50 0.63 -9.00
N PRO A 135 5.39 0.96 -9.71
CA PRO A 135 4.41 1.92 -9.22
C PRO A 135 3.70 1.42 -7.96
N ILE A 136 3.53 0.11 -7.81
CA ILE A 136 2.99 -0.48 -6.58
C ILE A 136 3.99 -0.29 -5.44
N HIS A 137 5.28 -0.54 -5.69
CA HIS A 137 6.33 -0.34 -4.68
C HIS A 137 6.47 1.13 -4.28
N HIS A 138 6.40 2.05 -5.25
CA HIS A 138 6.44 3.50 -5.01
C HIS A 138 5.24 3.93 -4.16
N ALA A 139 4.02 3.58 -4.57
CA ALA A 139 2.82 3.89 -3.81
C ALA A 139 2.83 3.25 -2.41
N ALA A 140 3.34 2.01 -2.27
CA ALA A 140 3.38 1.27 -1.01
C ALA A 140 4.22 1.94 0.08
N VAL A 141 5.27 2.67 -0.29
CA VAL A 141 6.15 3.36 0.66
C VAL A 141 5.71 4.81 0.92
N SER A 142 4.88 5.39 0.05
CA SER A 142 4.35 6.75 0.21
C SER A 142 3.36 6.91 1.35
N VAL A 143 3.41 8.07 2.01
CA VAL A 143 2.49 8.49 3.08
C VAL A 143 1.32 9.30 2.48
N LEU A 144 0.53 8.65 1.63
CA LEU A 144 -0.63 9.25 0.98
C LEU A 144 -1.93 8.50 1.37
N PRO A 145 -3.06 9.20 1.53
CA PRO A 145 -4.36 8.57 1.77
C PRO A 145 -4.76 7.55 0.70
N THR A 146 -4.40 7.79 -0.56
CA THR A 146 -4.66 6.87 -1.68
C THR A 146 -3.79 5.61 -1.59
N SER A 147 -2.52 5.74 -1.22
CA SER A 147 -1.63 4.61 -0.92
C SER A 147 -2.11 3.80 0.28
N PHE A 148 -2.58 4.46 1.33
CA PHE A 148 -3.16 3.76 2.48
C PHE A 148 -4.44 3.00 2.10
N ALA A 149 -5.32 3.60 1.29
CA ALA A 149 -6.49 2.93 0.75
C ALA A 149 -6.11 1.74 -0.15
N MET A 150 -5.02 1.83 -0.92
CA MET A 150 -4.46 0.70 -1.68
C MET A 150 -4.07 -0.47 -0.77
N ILE A 151 -3.31 -0.22 0.29
CA ILE A 151 -2.89 -1.25 1.25
C ILE A 151 -4.12 -1.89 1.92
N CYS A 152 -5.10 -1.07 2.32
CA CYS A 152 -6.38 -1.57 2.84
C CYS A 152 -7.10 -2.44 1.80
N ASN A 153 -7.16 -2.01 0.53
CA ASN A 153 -7.84 -2.73 -0.54
C ASN A 153 -7.17 -4.07 -0.90
N PHE A 154 -5.86 -4.24 -0.70
CA PHE A 154 -5.24 -5.57 -0.77
C PHE A 154 -5.81 -6.53 0.28
N VAL A 155 -6.00 -6.05 1.52
CA VAL A 155 -6.63 -6.84 2.59
C VAL A 155 -8.11 -7.09 2.31
N VAL A 156 -8.85 -6.07 1.87
CA VAL A 156 -10.28 -6.17 1.50
C VAL A 156 -10.46 -7.21 0.39
N LEU A 157 -9.68 -7.12 -0.69
CA LEU A 157 -9.76 -8.05 -1.80
C LEU A 157 -9.38 -9.48 -1.38
N GLY A 158 -8.34 -9.63 -0.55
CA GLY A 158 -7.97 -10.93 0.01
C GLY A 158 -9.09 -11.56 0.85
N CYS A 159 -9.74 -10.77 1.71
CA CYS A 159 -10.87 -11.22 2.52
C CYS A 159 -12.08 -11.56 1.66
N TRP A 160 -12.37 -10.74 0.64
CA TRP A 160 -13.48 -10.94 -0.29
C TRP A 160 -13.32 -12.21 -1.12
N LEU A 161 -12.11 -12.49 -1.63
CA LEU A 161 -11.80 -13.75 -2.32
C LEU A 161 -12.04 -14.96 -1.41
N ARG A 162 -11.76 -14.83 -0.11
CA ARG A 162 -11.96 -15.89 0.88
C ARG A 162 -13.41 -16.11 1.27
N THR A 163 -14.39 -15.28 0.89
CA THR A 163 -15.81 -15.59 1.15
C THR A 163 -16.43 -16.52 0.10
N GLN A 164 -15.75 -16.75 -1.02
CA GLN A 164 -16.27 -17.47 -2.18
C GLN A 164 -16.82 -18.89 -1.90
N PRO A 165 -16.20 -19.73 -1.04
CA PRO A 165 -16.72 -21.07 -0.77
C PRO A 165 -18.15 -21.08 -0.22
N TRP A 166 -18.60 -19.97 0.39
CA TRP A 166 -19.91 -19.83 1.01
C TRP A 166 -20.96 -19.14 0.13
N THR A 167 -20.55 -18.42 -0.92
CA THR A 167 -21.49 -17.75 -1.83
C THR A 167 -22.14 -18.73 -2.82
N THR A 168 -21.54 -19.90 -3.04
CA THR A 168 -22.00 -20.89 -4.04
C THR A 168 -23.17 -21.75 -3.54
N TYR A 169 -23.50 -21.69 -2.24
CA TYR A 169 -24.68 -22.36 -1.68
C TYR A 169 -25.89 -21.42 -1.67
N SER A 170 -26.51 -21.24 -2.83
CA SER A 170 -27.85 -20.63 -2.90
C SER A 170 -28.89 -21.76 -2.88
N PRO A 171 -29.81 -21.83 -1.88
CA PRO A 171 -30.92 -22.76 -1.93
C PRO A 171 -31.96 -22.25 -2.95
N ALA A 172 -32.45 -23.18 -3.78
CA ALA A 172 -33.58 -23.06 -4.70
C ALA A 172 -33.33 -22.40 -6.08
N SER A 173 -32.92 -23.23 -7.05
CA SER A 173 -33.58 -23.20 -8.37
C SER A 173 -34.77 -24.17 -8.30
N PRO A 174 -36.03 -23.72 -8.52
CA PRO A 174 -37.17 -24.63 -8.59
C PRO A 174 -37.16 -25.33 -9.95
N SER A 175 -36.29 -26.34 -10.10
CA SER A 175 -36.33 -27.20 -11.28
C SER A 175 -37.36 -28.31 -11.09
N ARG A 176 -38.51 -28.12 -11.75
CA ARG A 176 -39.15 -29.15 -12.58
C ARG A 176 -39.65 -30.41 -11.85
N PHE A 177 -40.76 -30.27 -11.12
CA PHE A 177 -41.62 -31.42 -10.86
C PHE A 177 -42.44 -31.72 -12.14
N LYS A 178 -41.96 -32.64 -12.97
CA LYS A 178 -42.80 -33.34 -13.96
C LYS A 178 -43.53 -34.45 -13.21
N GLY A 179 -44.70 -34.15 -12.66
CA GLY A 179 -45.67 -35.13 -12.20
C GLY A 179 -46.86 -35.10 -13.15
N GLY A 180 -47.01 -36.15 -13.95
CA GLY A 180 -48.17 -36.33 -14.81
C GLY A 180 -49.42 -36.70 -14.01
N SER A 181 -50.55 -36.52 -14.68
CA SER A 181 -51.87 -37.10 -14.40
C SER A 181 -52.91 -36.18 -13.73
N THR A 182 -53.86 -35.80 -14.60
CA THR A 182 -55.32 -35.81 -14.43
C THR A 182 -56.05 -34.63 -13.77
N ARG A 183 -56.81 -33.96 -14.66
CA ARG A 183 -58.22 -33.52 -14.56
C ARG A 183 -58.57 -32.32 -13.65
N ASN A 184 -58.89 -31.26 -14.38
CA ASN A 184 -60.14 -30.48 -14.34
C ASN A 184 -60.35 -29.41 -13.26
N ALA A 185 -60.88 -28.30 -13.77
CA ALA A 185 -61.73 -27.29 -13.13
C ALA A 185 -61.05 -26.03 -12.55
N ARG A 186 -61.01 -25.02 -13.43
CA ARG A 186 -61.62 -23.67 -13.29
C ARG A 186 -61.37 -22.84 -12.03
N SER A 187 -60.85 -21.63 -12.31
CA SER A 187 -61.29 -20.33 -11.77
C SER A 187 -60.95 -19.99 -10.31
N ALA A 188 -60.03 -19.04 -10.12
CA ALA A 188 -60.37 -17.68 -9.69
C ALA A 188 -59.10 -16.89 -9.33
N ALA A 189 -59.05 -15.65 -9.83
CA ALA A 189 -58.06 -14.65 -9.48
C ALA A 189 -58.41 -13.94 -8.15
N ALA A 190 -57.41 -13.24 -7.61
CA ALA A 190 -57.47 -12.20 -6.57
C ALA A 190 -57.61 -12.66 -5.11
N ALA A 191 -56.51 -12.58 -4.35
CA ALA A 191 -56.46 -11.89 -3.05
C ALA A 191 -55.03 -11.86 -2.46
N HIS A 192 -54.75 -10.79 -1.72
CA HIS A 192 -53.71 -10.62 -0.69
C HIS A 192 -52.40 -9.90 -1.03
N VAL A 193 -52.57 -8.58 -1.10
CA VAL A 193 -51.71 -7.57 -0.46
C VAL A 193 -51.78 -7.74 1.08
N VAL A 194 -50.66 -7.48 1.77
CA VAL A 194 -50.44 -7.39 3.24
C VAL A 194 -50.59 -8.68 4.08
N ARG A 195 -49.45 -9.30 4.43
CA ARG A 195 -49.19 -9.85 5.77
C ARG A 195 -47.71 -9.65 6.13
N LEU A 196 -47.40 -8.46 6.62
CA LEU A 196 -46.21 -8.17 7.41
C LEU A 196 -46.58 -8.39 8.88
N SER A 197 -46.36 -9.60 9.40
CA SER A 197 -46.22 -9.96 10.83
C SER A 197 -46.63 -11.44 11.09
N THR A 198 -45.75 -12.38 10.78
CA THR A 198 -45.73 -13.70 11.44
C THR A 198 -44.28 -14.19 11.48
N PRO A 199 -43.77 -14.62 12.64
CA PRO A 199 -42.39 -15.05 12.78
C PRO A 199 -42.16 -16.37 12.03
N MET A 200 -41.08 -16.43 11.25
CA MET A 200 -40.62 -17.64 10.57
C MET A 200 -40.34 -18.75 11.60
N PRO A 201 -40.73 -20.01 11.30
CA PRO A 201 -40.44 -21.14 12.16
C PRO A 201 -38.93 -21.36 12.26
N SER A 202 -38.47 -21.64 13.48
CA SER A 202 -37.09 -21.91 13.83
C SER A 202 -36.58 -23.19 13.17
N SER A 203 -36.08 -23.09 11.94
CA SER A 203 -35.11 -24.06 11.42
C SER A 203 -33.77 -23.77 12.10
N SER A 204 -33.17 -24.77 12.75
CA SER A 204 -31.87 -24.72 13.39
C SER A 204 -30.82 -23.99 12.54
N SER A 205 -30.61 -22.71 12.84
CA SER A 205 -29.60 -21.87 12.23
C SER A 205 -28.24 -22.33 12.77
N SER A 206 -27.52 -23.15 12.01
CA SER A 206 -26.09 -23.28 12.23
C SER A 206 -25.45 -21.93 11.94
N ALA A 207 -24.95 -21.27 12.98
CA ALA A 207 -24.25 -19.99 12.82
C ALA A 207 -23.15 -20.15 11.76
N PRO A 208 -22.95 -19.14 10.88
CA PRO A 208 -21.87 -19.19 9.91
C PRO A 208 -20.55 -19.48 10.62
N PRO A 209 -19.64 -20.22 9.97
CA PRO A 209 -18.41 -20.61 10.63
C PRO A 209 -17.61 -19.36 10.99
N ARG A 210 -17.03 -19.34 12.20
CA ARG A 210 -16.39 -18.14 12.79
C ARG A 210 -15.44 -17.42 11.83
N HIS A 211 -14.67 -18.16 11.04
CA HIS A 211 -13.72 -17.58 10.10
C HIS A 211 -14.39 -16.76 8.98
N LEU A 212 -15.60 -17.12 8.54
CA LEU A 212 -16.35 -16.33 7.56
C LEU A 212 -16.72 -14.97 8.14
N CYS A 213 -17.22 -14.95 9.39
CA CYS A 213 -17.51 -13.70 10.10
C CYS A 213 -16.25 -12.84 10.26
N TRP A 214 -15.10 -13.45 10.52
CA TRP A 214 -13.82 -12.73 10.58
C TRP A 214 -13.43 -12.11 9.24
N PHE A 215 -13.55 -12.83 8.11
CA PHE A 215 -13.22 -12.27 6.80
C PHE A 215 -14.18 -11.15 6.38
N ILE A 216 -15.48 -11.32 6.61
CA ILE A 216 -16.48 -10.26 6.35
C ILE A 216 -16.19 -9.03 7.22
N GLY A 217 -15.97 -9.24 8.52
CA GLY A 217 -15.65 -8.18 9.47
C GLY A 217 -14.36 -7.44 9.12
N ALA A 218 -13.29 -8.16 8.77
CA ALA A 218 -12.02 -7.57 8.38
C ALA A 218 -12.13 -6.77 7.07
N ALA A 219 -12.82 -7.31 6.04
CA ALA A 219 -13.05 -6.59 4.79
C ALA A 219 -13.74 -5.25 5.05
N LEU A 220 -14.84 -5.27 5.81
CA LEU A 220 -15.62 -4.06 6.08
C LEU A 220 -14.90 -3.08 7.01
N PHE A 221 -14.10 -3.58 7.95
CA PHE A 221 -13.27 -2.76 8.83
C PHE A 221 -12.18 -2.01 8.05
N PHE A 222 -11.40 -2.71 7.21
CA PHE A 222 -10.35 -2.07 6.41
C PHE A 222 -10.92 -1.14 5.32
N SER A 223 -12.10 -1.45 4.76
CA SER A 223 -12.84 -0.51 3.92
C SER A 223 -13.19 0.77 4.68
N ALA A 224 -13.80 0.66 5.87
CA ALA A 224 -14.16 1.83 6.68
C ALA A 224 -12.92 2.64 7.09
N LEU A 225 -11.83 1.97 7.48
CA LEU A 225 -10.56 2.61 7.83
C LEU A 225 -9.98 3.40 6.65
N GLY A 226 -9.87 2.77 5.46
CA GLY A 226 -9.37 3.43 4.26
C GLY A 226 -10.21 4.64 3.81
N ILE A 227 -11.53 4.60 4.00
CA ILE A 227 -12.47 5.68 3.61
C ILE A 227 -12.47 6.82 4.62
N VAL A 228 -12.66 6.50 5.90
CA VAL A 228 -12.96 7.50 6.93
C VAL A 228 -11.70 8.25 7.36
N THR A 229 -10.58 7.55 7.54
CA THR A 229 -9.32 8.18 7.96
C THR A 229 -8.47 8.60 6.75
N GLY A 230 -8.53 7.80 5.68
CA GLY A 230 -7.74 8.02 4.48
C GLY A 230 -8.48 8.87 3.45
N TRP A 231 -8.99 8.21 2.41
CA TRP A 231 -9.52 8.87 1.23
C TRP A 231 -10.99 8.49 1.00
N PRO A 232 -11.95 9.42 1.17
CA PRO A 232 -13.37 9.09 1.21
C PRO A 232 -13.89 8.50 -0.10
N PHE A 233 -13.27 8.84 -1.24
CA PHE A 233 -13.68 8.34 -2.55
C PHE A 233 -13.43 6.84 -2.75
N ALA A 234 -12.60 6.20 -1.91
CA ALA A 234 -12.43 4.74 -1.87
C ALA A 234 -13.74 3.99 -1.57
N VAL A 235 -14.80 4.71 -1.17
CA VAL A 235 -16.17 4.20 -1.06
C VAL A 235 -16.67 3.57 -2.36
N LEU A 236 -16.25 4.04 -3.55
CA LEU A 236 -16.71 3.48 -4.83
C LEU A 236 -16.33 2.00 -4.99
N ILE A 237 -15.08 1.66 -4.64
CA ILE A 237 -14.60 0.27 -4.64
C ILE A 237 -15.30 -0.52 -3.52
N SER A 238 -15.33 0.05 -2.32
CA SER A 238 -15.87 -0.64 -1.13
C SER A 238 -17.38 -0.87 -1.22
N ALA A 239 -18.12 -0.03 -1.95
CA ALA A 239 -19.55 -0.19 -2.18
C ALA A 239 -19.85 -1.45 -3.00
N LEU A 240 -19.04 -1.77 -4.00
CA LEU A 240 -19.19 -3.00 -4.79
C LEU A 240 -18.92 -4.25 -3.95
N VAL A 241 -17.85 -4.22 -3.13
CA VAL A 241 -17.52 -5.30 -2.20
C VAL A 241 -18.62 -5.46 -1.15
N GLY A 242 -19.02 -4.35 -0.53
CA GLY A 242 -20.04 -4.32 0.52
C GLY A 242 -21.41 -4.76 0.03
N LEU A 243 -21.84 -4.35 -1.17
CA LEU A 243 -23.08 -4.78 -1.79
C LEU A 243 -23.09 -6.30 -2.00
N ASP A 244 -22.00 -6.85 -2.54
CA ASP A 244 -21.89 -8.29 -2.73
C ASP A 244 -21.97 -9.07 -1.40
N LEU A 245 -21.26 -8.60 -0.38
CA LEU A 245 -21.30 -9.20 0.96
C LEU A 245 -22.69 -9.05 1.60
N LEU A 246 -23.37 -7.93 1.41
CA LEU A 246 -24.73 -7.67 1.92
C LEU A 246 -25.76 -8.59 1.26
N LEU A 247 -25.64 -8.85 -0.05
CA LEU A 247 -26.56 -9.73 -0.77
C LEU A 247 -26.44 -11.19 -0.34
N HIS A 248 -25.23 -11.65 0.00
CA HIS A 248 -25.00 -13.05 0.40
C HIS A 248 -25.08 -13.27 1.92
N PHE A 249 -24.70 -12.28 2.72
CA PHE A 249 -24.57 -12.38 4.18
C PHE A 249 -25.15 -11.14 4.89
N PRO A 250 -26.46 -10.86 4.74
CA PRO A 250 -27.05 -9.56 5.10
C PRO A 250 -26.86 -9.18 6.57
N ALA A 251 -27.10 -10.12 7.49
CA ALA A 251 -27.00 -9.85 8.93
C ALA A 251 -25.55 -9.53 9.35
N GLN A 252 -24.59 -10.33 8.88
CA GLN A 252 -23.18 -10.18 9.22
C GLN A 252 -22.60 -8.93 8.56
N ALA A 253 -22.90 -8.71 7.27
CA ALA A 253 -22.44 -7.54 6.54
C ALA A 253 -22.96 -6.24 7.17
N LEU A 254 -24.26 -6.17 7.52
CA LEU A 254 -24.83 -5.00 8.17
C LEU A 254 -24.20 -4.74 9.55
N ALA A 255 -24.14 -5.77 10.41
CA ALA A 255 -23.56 -5.65 11.75
C ALA A 255 -22.07 -5.23 11.71
N CYS A 256 -21.28 -5.86 10.83
CA CYS A 256 -19.86 -5.52 10.66
C CYS A 256 -19.66 -4.13 10.06
N THR A 257 -20.51 -3.69 9.13
CA THR A 257 -20.44 -2.35 8.55
C THR A 257 -20.71 -1.28 9.62
N LEU A 258 -21.81 -1.42 10.37
CA LEU A 258 -22.16 -0.49 11.44
C LEU A 258 -21.12 -0.47 12.54
N GLY A 259 -20.65 -1.64 12.98
CA GLY A 259 -19.60 -1.74 14.00
C GLY A 259 -18.27 -1.12 13.54
N SER A 260 -17.87 -1.36 12.28
CA SER A 260 -16.65 -0.78 11.72
C SER A 260 -16.73 0.74 11.60
N LEU A 261 -17.83 1.28 11.09
CA LEU A 261 -18.06 2.72 11.01
C LEU A 261 -18.07 3.36 12.40
N LEU A 262 -18.75 2.75 13.37
CA LEU A 262 -18.78 3.26 14.75
C LEU A 262 -17.37 3.37 15.33
N VAL A 263 -16.57 2.30 15.25
CA VAL A 263 -15.22 2.27 15.82
C VAL A 263 -14.30 3.27 15.12
N VAL A 264 -14.28 3.27 13.78
CA VAL A 264 -13.37 4.13 13.01
C VAL A 264 -13.77 5.60 13.13
N CYS A 265 -15.06 5.93 13.03
CA CYS A 265 -15.53 7.31 13.20
C CYS A 265 -15.27 7.80 14.63
N ALA A 266 -15.55 7.00 15.67
CA ALA A 266 -15.28 7.40 17.05
C ALA A 266 -13.78 7.69 17.27
N ALA A 267 -12.90 6.83 16.79
CA ALA A 267 -11.45 7.06 16.88
C ALA A 267 -11.03 8.33 16.11
N THR A 268 -11.61 8.55 14.92
CA THR A 268 -11.33 9.73 14.09
C THR A 268 -11.77 11.00 14.79
N PHE A 269 -13.00 11.04 15.30
CA PHE A 269 -13.53 12.18 16.04
C PHE A 269 -12.68 12.52 17.28
N LEU A 270 -12.26 11.51 18.05
CA LEU A 270 -11.42 11.71 19.23
C LEU A 270 -10.05 12.30 18.87
N ALA A 271 -9.42 11.77 17.81
CA ALA A 271 -8.15 12.30 17.32
C ALA A 271 -8.33 13.73 16.80
N ASP A 272 -9.26 13.95 15.87
CA ASP A 272 -9.45 15.22 15.18
C ASP A 272 -9.88 16.34 16.14
N ALA A 273 -10.78 16.06 17.10
CA ALA A 273 -11.22 17.04 18.08
C ALA A 273 -10.07 17.57 18.95
N ARG A 274 -9.05 16.75 19.22
CA ARG A 274 -7.87 17.13 20.02
C ARG A 274 -7.00 18.17 19.34
N TYR A 275 -6.98 18.20 18.00
CA TYR A 275 -6.13 19.09 17.21
C TYR A 275 -6.90 20.25 16.60
N TYR A 276 -8.09 20.00 16.06
CA TYR A 276 -8.93 21.04 15.48
C TYR A 276 -9.73 21.83 16.51
N CYS A 277 -9.80 21.36 17.75
CA CYS A 277 -10.52 22.03 18.84
C CYS A 277 -12.03 22.18 18.57
N ARG A 278 -12.55 21.34 17.67
CA ARG A 278 -13.97 21.18 17.35
C ARG A 278 -14.21 19.75 16.90
N TRP A 279 -15.40 19.23 17.15
CA TRP A 279 -15.82 17.95 16.61
C TRP A 279 -16.04 18.10 15.10
N THR A 280 -15.27 17.36 14.32
CA THR A 280 -15.32 17.39 12.87
C THR A 280 -14.89 16.04 12.32
N LEU A 281 -15.38 15.71 11.13
CA LEU A 281 -14.95 14.52 10.40
C LEU A 281 -14.27 14.96 9.12
N SER A 282 -12.95 14.85 9.05
CA SER A 282 -12.19 15.37 7.91
C SER A 282 -12.59 14.77 6.57
N SER A 283 -12.92 13.47 6.53
CA SER A 283 -13.41 12.81 5.32
C SER A 283 -14.72 13.41 4.81
N TRP A 284 -15.64 13.80 5.71
CA TRP A 284 -16.86 14.52 5.32
C TRP A 284 -16.53 15.91 4.76
N ASN A 285 -15.63 16.65 5.42
CA ASN A 285 -15.24 17.98 4.95
C ASN A 285 -14.62 17.92 3.55
N VAL A 286 -13.76 16.94 3.26
CA VAL A 286 -13.20 16.71 1.92
C VAL A 286 -14.28 16.47 0.87
N VAL A 287 -15.27 15.62 1.18
CA VAL A 287 -16.38 15.35 0.26
C VAL A 287 -17.17 16.64 0.02
N THR A 288 -17.51 17.37 1.07
CA THR A 288 -18.28 18.61 0.93
C THR A 288 -17.53 19.70 0.15
N TYR A 289 -16.23 19.82 0.39
CA TYR A 289 -15.39 20.79 -0.29
C TYR A 289 -15.30 20.51 -1.80
N ASN A 290 -15.15 19.24 -2.19
CA ASN A 290 -14.96 18.86 -3.59
C ASN A 290 -16.26 18.68 -4.38
N LEU A 291 -17.36 18.22 -3.76
CA LEU A 291 -18.61 17.95 -4.47
C LEU A 291 -19.64 19.08 -4.38
N PHE A 292 -19.62 19.85 -3.29
CA PHE A 292 -20.60 20.92 -3.04
C PHE A 292 -19.93 22.30 -2.95
N GLY A 293 -18.68 22.43 -3.40
CA GLY A 293 -17.98 23.70 -3.50
C GLY A 293 -18.65 24.64 -4.52
N ASN A 294 -18.72 25.93 -4.19
CA ASN A 294 -19.19 26.95 -5.13
C ASN A 294 -18.23 27.08 -6.33
N SER A 295 -18.73 27.55 -7.48
CA SER A 295 -17.92 27.83 -8.67
C SER A 295 -16.68 28.66 -8.36
N GLY A 296 -15.50 28.17 -8.75
CA GLY A 296 -14.18 28.75 -8.42
C GLY A 296 -13.50 28.16 -7.19
N ARG A 297 -14.15 27.24 -6.48
CA ARG A 297 -13.56 26.41 -5.42
C ARG A 297 -13.55 24.94 -5.85
N GLY A 298 -12.72 24.15 -5.18
CA GLY A 298 -12.64 22.70 -5.38
C GLY A 298 -11.38 22.26 -6.11
N ALA A 299 -11.36 21.00 -6.52
CA ALA A 299 -10.17 20.34 -7.04
C ALA A 299 -9.64 20.94 -8.36
N GLU A 300 -10.51 21.51 -9.19
CA GLU A 300 -10.14 22.11 -10.50
C GLU A 300 -9.21 23.31 -10.37
N LEU A 301 -9.18 23.97 -9.20
CA LEU A 301 -8.27 25.06 -8.89
C LEU A 301 -6.79 24.66 -9.02
N PHE A 302 -6.49 23.38 -8.81
CA PHE A 302 -5.13 22.84 -8.85
C PHE A 302 -4.75 22.27 -10.22
N GLY A 303 -5.57 22.53 -11.24
CA GLY A 303 -5.35 22.08 -12.61
C GLY A 303 -6.30 20.98 -13.05
N VAL A 304 -6.44 20.83 -14.37
CA VAL A 304 -7.29 19.83 -15.02
C VAL A 304 -6.50 19.11 -16.10
N GLU A 305 -6.87 17.85 -16.34
CA GLU A 305 -6.19 16.99 -17.30
C GLU A 305 -7.19 16.43 -18.32
N PRO A 306 -6.78 16.18 -19.57
CA PRO A 306 -7.67 15.65 -20.60
C PRO A 306 -8.19 14.26 -20.22
N CYS A 307 -9.28 13.82 -20.85
CA CYS A 307 -9.88 12.53 -20.55
C CYS A 307 -8.88 11.37 -20.68
N PHE A 308 -7.99 11.39 -21.66
CA PHE A 308 -7.00 10.32 -21.90
C PHE A 308 -5.80 10.31 -20.93
N PHE A 309 -5.74 11.18 -19.92
CA PHE A 309 -4.62 11.27 -18.98
C PHE A 309 -4.28 9.92 -18.33
N PHE A 310 -5.28 9.21 -17.78
CA PHE A 310 -5.03 7.92 -17.14
C PHE A 310 -4.65 6.82 -18.13
N TRP A 311 -5.07 6.89 -19.40
CA TRP A 311 -4.54 5.99 -20.43
C TRP A 311 -3.05 6.19 -20.62
N LYS A 312 -2.59 7.45 -20.76
CA LYS A 312 -1.17 7.78 -20.88
C LYS A 312 -0.40 7.34 -19.63
N ASN A 313 -0.91 7.65 -18.44
CA ASN A 313 -0.28 7.31 -17.18
C ASN A 313 -0.16 5.78 -16.98
N LEU A 314 -1.25 5.02 -17.15
CA LEU A 314 -1.24 3.58 -16.93
C LEU A 314 -0.46 2.81 -18.01
N LEU A 315 -0.47 3.27 -19.26
CA LEU A 315 0.43 2.71 -20.28
C LEU A 315 1.90 2.98 -19.96
N LEU A 316 2.21 4.16 -19.42
CA LEU A 316 3.57 4.56 -19.06
C LEU A 316 4.10 3.81 -17.85
N ASN A 317 3.27 3.61 -16.83
CA ASN A 317 3.70 3.10 -15.52
C ASN A 317 3.45 1.59 -15.38
N PHE A 318 2.37 1.06 -15.96
CA PHE A 318 2.00 -0.37 -15.89
C PHE A 318 2.20 -1.14 -17.20
N HIS A 319 2.43 -0.45 -18.33
CA HIS A 319 2.90 -1.03 -19.59
C HIS A 319 2.07 -2.27 -20.02
N LEU A 320 2.74 -3.40 -20.24
CA LEU A 320 2.15 -4.69 -20.63
C LEU A 320 1.09 -5.18 -19.62
N MET A 321 1.25 -4.88 -18.33
CA MET A 321 0.27 -5.28 -17.32
C MET A 321 -1.06 -4.55 -17.56
N PHE A 322 -1.03 -3.26 -17.87
CA PHE A 322 -2.26 -2.50 -18.15
C PHE A 322 -2.99 -3.05 -19.38
N VAL A 323 -2.27 -3.45 -20.43
CA VAL A 323 -2.86 -4.15 -21.59
C VAL A 323 -3.54 -5.45 -21.14
N ALA A 324 -2.88 -6.26 -20.31
CA ALA A 324 -3.46 -7.48 -19.76
C ALA A 324 -4.71 -7.22 -18.88
N VAL A 325 -4.75 -6.10 -18.15
CA VAL A 325 -5.94 -5.67 -17.40
C VAL A 325 -7.09 -5.33 -18.35
N MET A 326 -6.86 -4.53 -19.39
CA MET A 326 -7.90 -4.15 -20.36
C MET A 326 -8.50 -5.37 -21.07
N LEU A 327 -7.69 -6.41 -21.32
CA LEU A 327 -8.14 -7.66 -21.94
C LEU A 327 -8.92 -8.58 -20.99
N ALA A 328 -8.89 -8.33 -19.67
CA ALA A 328 -9.45 -9.26 -18.68
C ALA A 328 -10.94 -9.59 -18.90
N PRO A 329 -11.86 -8.63 -19.15
CA PRO A 329 -13.27 -8.96 -19.36
C PRO A 329 -13.47 -9.88 -20.58
N LEU A 330 -12.77 -9.60 -21.68
CA LEU A 330 -12.84 -10.42 -22.90
C LEU A 330 -12.29 -11.82 -22.63
N VAL A 331 -11.09 -11.93 -22.07
CA VAL A 331 -10.46 -13.23 -21.79
C VAL A 331 -11.29 -14.07 -20.82
N LEU A 332 -11.90 -13.47 -19.79
CA LEU A 332 -12.76 -14.17 -18.84
C LEU A 332 -14.08 -14.65 -19.48
N LEU A 333 -14.66 -13.89 -20.42
CA LEU A 333 -15.87 -14.27 -21.13
C LEU A 333 -15.63 -15.42 -22.12
N TYR A 334 -14.51 -15.40 -22.84
CA TYR A 334 -14.13 -16.40 -23.85
C TYR A 334 -13.41 -17.63 -23.28
N ALA A 335 -13.01 -17.61 -22.00
CA ALA A 335 -12.41 -18.78 -21.37
C ALA A 335 -13.35 -20.00 -21.43
N PRO A 336 -12.84 -21.18 -21.82
CA PRO A 336 -13.66 -22.39 -21.93
C PRO A 336 -14.33 -22.72 -20.60
N ARG A 337 -15.60 -23.16 -20.66
CA ARG A 337 -16.36 -23.53 -19.46
C ARG A 337 -15.66 -24.70 -18.77
N ARG A 338 -15.28 -24.51 -17.49
CA ARG A 338 -15.07 -25.63 -16.57
C ARG A 338 -16.42 -26.21 -16.20
N GLU A 339 -16.96 -27.08 -17.03
CA GLU A 339 -18.05 -27.94 -16.57
C GLU A 339 -17.46 -28.91 -15.56
N LEU A 340 -17.91 -28.79 -14.31
CA LEU A 340 -17.67 -29.79 -13.27
C LEU A 340 -18.28 -31.09 -13.77
N ALA A 341 -17.47 -32.01 -14.27
CA ALA A 341 -17.80 -33.43 -14.29
C ALA A 341 -17.78 -33.95 -12.84
N ALA A 342 -18.69 -33.44 -12.00
CA ALA A 342 -18.90 -33.90 -10.65
C ALA A 342 -20.17 -34.75 -10.61
N THR A 343 -19.96 -36.05 -10.40
CA THR A 343 -20.92 -37.00 -9.80
C THR A 343 -22.22 -37.27 -10.57
N SER A 344 -22.14 -37.99 -11.71
CA SER A 344 -23.22 -38.95 -12.08
C SER A 344 -22.75 -40.42 -12.03
N ALA A 345 -21.49 -40.70 -11.72
CA ALA A 345 -20.95 -42.07 -11.69
C ALA A 345 -21.04 -42.76 -10.30
N ARG A 346 -21.88 -42.26 -9.37
CA ARG A 346 -21.95 -42.80 -8.00
C ARG A 346 -23.37 -43.17 -7.51
N SER A 347 -24.40 -43.09 -8.36
CA SER A 347 -25.73 -43.63 -8.05
C SER A 347 -25.99 -45.02 -8.64
N ASP A 348 -25.25 -45.44 -9.65
CA ASP A 348 -25.64 -46.62 -10.45
C ASP A 348 -24.84 -47.89 -10.10
N ALA A 349 -23.90 -47.80 -9.15
CA ALA A 349 -23.06 -48.93 -8.71
C ALA A 349 -23.45 -49.51 -7.33
N VAL A 350 -24.61 -49.14 -6.78
CA VAL A 350 -25.10 -49.63 -5.46
C VAL A 350 -26.47 -50.33 -5.55
N SER A 351 -27.04 -50.56 -6.75
CA SER A 351 -28.33 -51.28 -6.90
C SER A 351 -28.25 -52.69 -7.52
N SER A 352 -27.06 -53.24 -7.74
CA SER A 352 -26.89 -54.56 -8.37
C SER A 352 -25.84 -55.43 -7.66
N GLY A 353 -26.09 -55.74 -6.38
CA GLY A 353 -25.27 -56.66 -5.60
C GLY A 353 -26.13 -57.55 -4.71
N ARG A 354 -26.74 -58.57 -5.32
CA ARG A 354 -27.50 -59.64 -4.63
C ARG A 354 -26.50 -60.54 -3.91
N PRO A 355 -26.55 -60.72 -2.58
CA PRO A 355 -25.70 -61.69 -1.90
C PRO A 355 -26.32 -63.10 -2.05
N PRO A 356 -25.51 -64.15 -2.33
CA PRO A 356 -25.98 -65.52 -2.26
C PRO A 356 -26.12 -65.93 -0.79
N GLY A 357 -27.14 -66.76 -0.52
CA GLY A 357 -27.55 -67.18 0.81
C GLY A 357 -26.60 -68.18 1.47
N ASP A 358 -26.82 -68.31 2.77
CA ASP A 358 -26.73 -69.50 3.63
C ASP A 358 -27.14 -68.97 5.02
N GLY A 359 -28.14 -69.49 5.72
CA GLY A 359 -28.18 -70.84 6.25
C GLY A 359 -28.16 -70.72 7.78
N ALA A 360 -29.32 -70.96 8.38
CA ALA A 360 -29.70 -71.03 9.80
C ALA A 360 -28.59 -71.19 10.86
N ALA A 361 -28.71 -70.46 11.98
CA ALA A 361 -28.90 -70.99 13.34
C ALA A 361 -28.63 -69.94 14.44
N GLN A 362 -29.75 -69.55 15.06
CA GLN A 362 -30.06 -69.27 16.47
C GLN A 362 -28.98 -69.45 17.58
N GLU A 363 -29.13 -68.59 18.60
CA GLU A 363 -28.60 -68.57 19.99
C GLU A 363 -27.58 -67.46 20.27
N SER A 364 -27.47 -66.85 21.45
CA SER A 364 -28.35 -66.51 22.58
C SER A 364 -27.52 -65.58 23.50
N ASN A 365 -28.19 -64.74 24.29
CA ASN A 365 -27.76 -63.98 25.50
C ASN A 365 -26.25 -63.86 25.86
N ASP A 366 -25.76 -62.63 26.11
CA ASP A 366 -25.68 -62.11 27.49
C ASP A 366 -25.03 -60.70 27.59
N SER A 367 -25.79 -59.83 28.26
CA SER A 367 -25.40 -59.00 29.41
C SER A 367 -24.19 -58.04 29.37
N ALA A 368 -24.51 -56.80 29.77
CA ALA A 368 -23.67 -55.63 29.97
C ALA A 368 -22.50 -55.79 30.96
N VAL A 369 -21.50 -54.88 30.88
CA VAL A 369 -20.79 -54.20 32.00
C VAL A 369 -19.64 -53.33 31.44
N SER A 370 -19.54 -52.07 31.89
CA SER A 370 -18.40 -51.16 31.68
C SER A 370 -17.14 -51.60 32.45
N PRO A 371 -15.95 -51.07 32.12
CA PRO A 371 -15.21 -50.42 33.22
C PRO A 371 -14.33 -49.22 32.83
N THR A 372 -14.26 -48.26 33.75
CA THR A 372 -13.12 -47.37 34.03
C THR A 372 -11.99 -48.14 34.75
N ASN A 373 -10.71 -47.84 34.46
CA ASN A 373 -9.50 -47.97 35.32
C ASN A 373 -8.25 -47.52 34.50
N SER A 374 -7.52 -46.46 34.84
CA SER A 374 -6.47 -46.27 35.88
C SER A 374 -5.07 -46.80 35.48
N LEU A 375 -4.00 -46.12 35.99
CA LEU A 375 -2.53 -46.45 36.01
C LEU A 375 -1.68 -45.61 35.02
N VAL A 376 -0.53 -44.97 35.32
CA VAL A 376 0.48 -45.01 36.41
C VAL A 376 1.16 -43.64 36.55
N ARG A 377 1.63 -43.37 37.78
CA ARG A 377 2.36 -42.23 38.35
C ARG A 377 3.89 -42.38 38.19
N SER A 378 4.63 -41.30 37.94
CA SER A 378 5.96 -41.08 38.57
C SER A 378 6.35 -39.59 38.61
N ARG A 379 6.94 -39.19 39.74
CA ARG A 379 7.38 -37.83 40.12
C ARG A 379 8.86 -37.65 39.78
N LEU A 380 9.32 -36.42 39.55
CA LEU A 380 10.47 -35.86 40.27
C LEU A 380 10.53 -34.32 40.12
N ARG A 381 10.76 -33.64 41.26
CA ARG A 381 11.02 -32.20 41.43
C ARG A 381 12.48 -31.87 41.07
N THR A 382 12.77 -30.66 40.58
CA THR A 382 13.62 -29.64 41.26
C THR A 382 13.81 -28.36 40.41
N SER A 383 13.40 -27.23 40.99
CA SER A 383 14.09 -25.91 41.07
C SER A 383 15.08 -25.47 39.97
N GLY A 384 14.85 -24.26 39.41
CA GLY A 384 15.94 -23.41 38.89
C GLY A 384 15.59 -22.47 37.74
N THR A 385 15.23 -21.22 38.06
CA THR A 385 15.66 -19.96 37.40
C THR A 385 15.82 -19.91 35.87
N HIS A 386 14.93 -19.19 35.17
CA HIS A 386 15.20 -17.95 34.40
C HIS A 386 14.03 -17.67 33.44
N GLY A 387 13.41 -16.49 33.59
CA GLY A 387 12.26 -16.07 32.80
C GLY A 387 12.63 -15.78 31.36
N SER A 388 11.97 -16.48 30.43
CA SER A 388 11.90 -16.15 29.02
C SER A 388 10.42 -16.07 28.62
N ALA A 389 9.95 -14.86 28.34
CA ALA A 389 8.63 -14.60 27.79
C ALA A 389 8.63 -14.93 26.29
N ALA A 390 8.58 -16.23 25.94
CA ALA A 390 8.47 -16.68 24.55
C ALA A 390 7.66 -17.98 24.35
N GLU A 391 7.07 -18.57 25.40
CA GLU A 391 6.42 -19.90 25.30
C GLU A 391 4.90 -19.95 25.42
N LEU A 392 4.19 -18.81 25.37
CA LEU A 392 2.72 -18.80 25.51
C LEU A 392 1.91 -18.95 24.20
N HIS A 393 2.53 -19.33 23.07
CA HIS A 393 1.81 -19.43 21.78
C HIS A 393 1.95 -20.76 21.03
N SER A 394 2.60 -21.77 21.61
CA SER A 394 2.82 -23.08 20.98
C SER A 394 1.94 -24.22 21.54
N SER A 395 1.27 -24.04 22.68
CA SER A 395 0.45 -25.11 23.32
C SER A 395 -1.05 -25.08 22.99
N LEU A 396 -1.57 -24.01 22.38
CA LEU A 396 -3.00 -23.89 22.02
C LEU A 396 -3.39 -24.48 20.65
N LEU A 397 -2.42 -24.92 19.85
CA LEU A 397 -2.66 -25.48 18.51
C LEU A 397 -2.48 -27.01 18.41
N ALA A 398 -2.13 -27.69 19.51
CA ALA A 398 -1.84 -29.13 19.50
C ALA A 398 -3.05 -30.04 19.81
N ASN A 399 -4.18 -29.49 20.29
CA ASN A 399 -5.36 -30.27 20.71
C ASN A 399 -6.60 -30.08 19.81
N ARG A 400 -6.45 -30.18 18.47
CA ARG A 400 -7.61 -30.22 17.57
C ARG A 400 -7.81 -31.57 16.89
N HIS A 401 -9.00 -32.11 17.12
CA HIS A 401 -9.52 -33.40 16.66
C HIS A 401 -9.19 -33.71 15.19
N PRO A 402 -8.89 -34.99 14.86
CA PRO A 402 -8.53 -35.43 13.51
C PRO A 402 -9.62 -35.19 12.45
N GLY A 403 -10.87 -34.88 12.84
CA GLY A 403 -11.98 -34.60 11.91
C GLY A 403 -11.88 -33.28 11.14
N GLU A 404 -11.33 -32.22 11.73
CA GLU A 404 -11.19 -30.91 11.03
C GLU A 404 -10.05 -30.91 10.00
N GLN A 405 -9.02 -31.73 10.22
CA GLN A 405 -7.89 -31.83 9.30
C GLN A 405 -8.22 -32.59 8.01
N VAL A 406 -9.17 -33.52 8.06
CA VAL A 406 -9.68 -34.23 6.88
C VAL A 406 -10.52 -33.31 5.99
N LEU A 407 -11.24 -32.34 6.57
CA LEU A 407 -11.99 -31.34 5.81
C LEU A 407 -11.06 -30.35 5.09
N ALA A 408 -10.00 -29.89 5.76
CA ALA A 408 -8.98 -29.03 5.13
C ALA A 408 -8.21 -29.74 4.00
N ALA A 409 -7.92 -31.04 4.15
CA ALA A 409 -7.27 -31.84 3.12
C ALA A 409 -8.20 -32.13 1.91
N LYS A 410 -9.51 -32.34 2.15
CA LYS A 410 -10.51 -32.47 1.07
C LYS A 410 -10.76 -31.16 0.32
N ILE A 411 -10.47 -30.01 0.93
CA ILE A 411 -10.62 -28.70 0.28
C ILE A 411 -9.49 -28.42 -0.74
N GLY A 412 -8.31 -29.04 -0.59
CA GLY A 412 -7.14 -28.76 -1.44
C GLY A 412 -7.12 -29.41 -2.83
N ALA A 413 -8.07 -30.29 -3.18
CA ALA A 413 -8.01 -31.09 -4.42
C ALA A 413 -9.01 -30.69 -5.52
N ALA A 414 -9.59 -29.48 -5.47
CA ALA A 414 -10.69 -29.09 -6.35
C ALA A 414 -10.30 -27.97 -7.34
N VAL A 415 -10.36 -28.31 -8.63
CA VAL A 415 -10.57 -27.47 -9.82
C VAL A 415 -11.20 -26.10 -9.50
N SER A 416 -10.70 -24.99 -10.10
CA SER A 416 -11.08 -23.62 -9.67
C SER A 416 -12.58 -23.48 -9.41
N ARG A 417 -12.91 -23.10 -8.19
CA ARG A 417 -14.28 -23.11 -7.66
C ARG A 417 -15.08 -21.86 -8.02
N VAL A 418 -14.43 -20.86 -8.64
CA VAL A 418 -15.03 -19.55 -8.90
C VAL A 418 -15.80 -19.61 -10.22
N SER A 419 -17.07 -19.22 -10.19
CA SER A 419 -17.87 -19.09 -11.41
C SER A 419 -17.38 -17.90 -12.24
N ARG A 420 -17.57 -17.95 -13.57
CA ARG A 420 -17.18 -16.83 -14.46
C ARG A 420 -17.82 -15.50 -14.06
N GLN A 421 -19.08 -15.51 -13.61
CA GLN A 421 -19.74 -14.29 -13.12
C GLN A 421 -19.02 -13.72 -11.89
N ARG A 422 -18.57 -14.59 -10.99
CA ARG A 422 -17.85 -14.21 -9.78
C ARG A 422 -16.45 -13.66 -10.10
N GLU A 423 -15.76 -14.25 -11.08
CA GLU A 423 -14.47 -13.72 -11.54
C GLU A 423 -14.61 -12.31 -12.15
N LEU A 424 -15.63 -12.10 -13.00
CA LEU A 424 -15.93 -10.79 -13.56
C LEU A 424 -16.22 -9.77 -12.45
N LEU A 425 -17.04 -10.13 -11.45
CA LEU A 425 -17.36 -9.27 -10.31
C LEU A 425 -16.11 -8.83 -9.55
N TYR A 426 -15.14 -9.72 -9.35
CA TYR A 426 -13.90 -9.38 -8.64
C TYR A 426 -13.00 -8.39 -9.38
N VAL A 427 -13.06 -8.33 -10.71
CA VAL A 427 -12.24 -7.39 -11.50
C VAL A 427 -12.97 -6.08 -11.81
N MET A 428 -14.32 -6.04 -11.70
CA MET A 428 -15.13 -4.85 -11.95
C MET A 428 -14.71 -3.59 -11.18
N PRO A 429 -14.28 -3.64 -9.89
CA PRO A 429 -13.96 -2.42 -9.16
C PRO A 429 -12.91 -1.54 -9.82
N PHE A 430 -11.93 -2.13 -10.50
CA PHE A 430 -10.96 -1.35 -11.27
C PHE A 430 -11.63 -0.62 -12.45
N PHE A 431 -12.50 -1.28 -13.22
CA PHE A 431 -13.15 -0.65 -14.38
C PHE A 431 -14.12 0.46 -13.97
N VAL A 432 -14.90 0.24 -12.91
CA VAL A 432 -15.80 1.27 -12.36
C VAL A 432 -14.99 2.48 -11.87
N TRP A 433 -13.90 2.23 -11.15
CA TRP A 433 -12.99 3.28 -10.69
C TRP A 433 -12.33 4.06 -11.83
N PHE A 434 -11.83 3.33 -12.83
CA PHE A 434 -11.17 3.90 -14.00
C PHE A 434 -12.12 4.78 -14.80
N LEU A 435 -13.34 4.31 -15.08
CA LEU A 435 -14.36 5.10 -15.80
C LEU A 435 -14.80 6.33 -15.00
N PHE A 436 -14.97 6.21 -13.68
CA PHE A 436 -15.29 7.35 -12.83
C PHE A 436 -14.21 8.44 -12.93
N TRP A 437 -12.95 8.12 -12.66
CA TRP A 437 -11.88 9.12 -12.67
C TRP A 437 -11.53 9.67 -14.06
N MET A 438 -11.78 8.89 -15.12
CA MET A 438 -11.72 9.40 -16.50
C MET A 438 -12.71 10.54 -16.75
N SER A 439 -13.87 10.52 -16.08
CA SER A 439 -14.93 11.53 -16.23
C SER A 439 -14.72 12.81 -15.40
N ILE A 440 -13.84 12.79 -14.40
CA ILE A 440 -13.54 13.95 -13.54
C ILE A 440 -12.46 14.82 -14.19
N ALA A 441 -12.65 16.15 -14.22
CA ALA A 441 -11.71 17.08 -14.87
C ALA A 441 -10.33 17.09 -14.20
N HIS A 442 -10.30 17.25 -12.87
CA HIS A 442 -9.08 17.19 -12.07
C HIS A 442 -8.59 15.73 -11.90
N LYS A 443 -7.34 15.47 -12.25
CA LYS A 443 -6.76 14.12 -12.20
C LYS A 443 -5.32 14.19 -11.72
N GLU A 444 -4.94 13.18 -10.95
CA GLU A 444 -3.56 12.98 -10.50
C GLU A 444 -3.22 11.50 -10.53
N GLU A 445 -1.95 11.18 -10.75
CA GLU A 445 -1.47 9.79 -10.81
C GLU A 445 -1.85 8.97 -9.58
N ARG A 446 -1.69 9.56 -8.38
CA ARG A 446 -1.99 8.92 -7.10
C ARG A 446 -3.46 8.50 -6.93
N PHE A 447 -4.40 9.06 -7.71
CA PHE A 447 -5.82 8.69 -7.62
C PHE A 447 -6.10 7.26 -8.12
N MET A 448 -5.17 6.65 -8.86
CA MET A 448 -5.30 5.27 -9.31
C MET A 448 -4.85 4.24 -8.28
N SER A 449 -4.03 4.62 -7.29
CA SER A 449 -3.46 3.68 -6.31
C SER A 449 -4.49 2.77 -5.62
N PRO A 450 -5.68 3.25 -5.18
CA PRO A 450 -6.66 2.39 -4.52
C PRO A 450 -7.15 1.22 -5.38
N ALA A 451 -7.05 1.32 -6.71
CA ALA A 451 -7.49 0.29 -7.65
C ALA A 451 -6.40 -0.72 -8.04
N TYR A 452 -5.13 -0.51 -7.65
CA TYR A 452 -4.02 -1.39 -8.01
C TYR A 452 -4.23 -2.87 -7.60
N PRO A 453 -4.81 -3.23 -6.44
CA PRO A 453 -5.06 -4.63 -6.08
C PRO A 453 -5.95 -5.36 -7.11
N PHE A 454 -6.96 -4.66 -7.63
CA PHE A 454 -7.90 -5.17 -8.61
C PHE A 454 -7.27 -5.26 -10.01
N MET A 455 -6.35 -4.34 -10.35
CA MET A 455 -5.52 -4.44 -11.55
C MET A 455 -4.63 -5.68 -11.51
N VAL A 456 -3.95 -5.93 -10.38
CA VAL A 456 -3.09 -7.12 -10.22
C VAL A 456 -3.93 -8.39 -10.35
N LEU A 457 -5.13 -8.44 -9.76
CA LEU A 457 -6.03 -9.58 -9.92
C LEU A 457 -6.48 -9.77 -11.38
N ALA A 458 -6.91 -8.69 -12.05
CA ALA A 458 -7.33 -8.73 -13.44
C ALA A 458 -6.21 -9.25 -14.35
N ALA A 459 -5.01 -8.66 -14.26
CA ALA A 459 -3.84 -9.12 -15.01
C ALA A 459 -3.47 -10.57 -14.68
N THR A 460 -3.55 -10.97 -13.40
CA THR A 460 -3.28 -12.35 -12.99
C THR A 460 -4.18 -13.34 -13.71
N ARG A 461 -5.49 -13.07 -13.74
CA ARG A 461 -6.45 -13.95 -14.40
C ARG A 461 -6.24 -13.98 -15.92
N THR A 462 -6.04 -12.83 -16.55
CA THR A 462 -5.75 -12.75 -17.99
C THR A 462 -4.51 -13.57 -18.34
N LEU A 463 -3.39 -13.35 -17.63
CA LEU A 463 -2.11 -14.02 -17.92
C LEU A 463 -2.16 -15.52 -17.64
N CYS A 464 -2.81 -15.96 -16.57
CA CYS A 464 -2.99 -17.38 -16.30
C CYS A 464 -3.81 -18.07 -17.40
N LEU A 465 -4.93 -17.49 -17.81
CA LEU A 465 -5.79 -18.06 -18.84
C LEU A 465 -5.10 -18.05 -20.21
N MET A 466 -4.29 -17.05 -20.52
CA MET A 466 -3.57 -16.97 -21.80
C MET A 466 -2.33 -17.87 -21.83
N PHE A 467 -1.48 -17.84 -20.80
CA PHE A 467 -0.14 -18.44 -20.86
C PHE A 467 0.08 -19.65 -19.95
N PHE A 468 -0.74 -19.84 -18.91
CA PHE A 468 -0.55 -20.89 -17.90
C PHE A 468 -1.85 -21.65 -17.57
N PRO A 469 -2.53 -22.27 -18.55
CA PRO A 469 -3.77 -23.00 -18.30
C PRO A 469 -3.56 -24.15 -17.31
N ASP A 470 -4.60 -24.50 -16.54
CA ASP A 470 -4.56 -25.66 -15.65
C ASP A 470 -4.67 -26.96 -16.47
N ALA A 471 -3.96 -28.00 -16.06
CA ALA A 471 -3.80 -29.26 -16.81
C ALA A 471 -5.10 -30.05 -17.06
N ALA A 472 -6.23 -29.61 -16.50
CA ALA A 472 -7.55 -30.22 -16.71
C ALA A 472 -8.11 -30.02 -18.14
N GLU A 473 -7.47 -29.22 -18.99
CA GLU A 473 -7.82 -29.07 -20.42
C GLU A 473 -7.46 -30.30 -21.29
N GLY A 474 -6.87 -31.38 -20.73
CA GLY A 474 -6.20 -32.41 -21.54
C GLY A 474 -6.51 -33.90 -21.29
N GLN A 475 -7.42 -34.29 -20.40
CA GLN A 475 -7.68 -35.72 -20.15
C GLN A 475 -9.18 -36.06 -20.19
N PRO A 476 -9.67 -36.72 -21.25
CA PRO A 476 -10.93 -37.47 -21.16
C PRO A 476 -10.68 -38.68 -20.25
N ASN A 477 -11.64 -38.95 -19.38
CA ASN A 477 -11.66 -40.06 -18.42
C ASN A 477 -11.08 -41.37 -19.01
N SER A 478 -9.84 -41.69 -18.65
CA SER A 478 -9.33 -43.07 -18.73
C SER A 478 -8.98 -43.52 -17.31
N ALA A 479 -10.00 -43.57 -16.46
CA ALA A 479 -9.97 -44.22 -15.16
C ALA A 479 -10.55 -45.63 -15.32
N ALA A 480 -9.82 -46.50 -16.03
CA ALA A 480 -10.06 -47.94 -16.08
C ALA A 480 -8.80 -48.68 -16.58
N ALA A 481 -7.67 -48.46 -15.92
CA ALA A 481 -6.50 -49.34 -16.06
C ALA A 481 -5.83 -49.44 -14.71
N THR A 482 -6.27 -50.44 -13.93
CA THR A 482 -5.58 -50.93 -12.73
C THR A 482 -4.09 -51.15 -13.03
N PRO A 483 -3.15 -50.60 -12.22
CA PRO A 483 -1.75 -50.92 -12.39
C PRO A 483 -1.54 -52.37 -11.94
N LYS A 484 -1.14 -53.25 -12.86
CA LYS A 484 -0.60 -54.56 -12.50
C LYS A 484 0.64 -54.34 -11.62
N ARG A 485 0.54 -54.81 -10.39
CA ARG A 485 1.61 -54.84 -9.39
C ARG A 485 2.60 -55.93 -9.80
N GLU A 486 3.62 -55.59 -10.56
CA GLU A 486 4.70 -56.52 -10.90
C GLU A 486 5.87 -56.32 -9.92
N LYS A 487 6.23 -57.42 -9.24
CA LYS A 487 7.29 -57.49 -8.24
C LYS A 487 8.63 -57.28 -8.93
N ILE A 488 9.39 -56.32 -8.43
CA ILE A 488 10.82 -56.19 -8.70
C ILE A 488 11.55 -57.29 -7.92
N THR A 489 12.21 -58.19 -8.65
CA THR A 489 13.37 -58.94 -8.18
C THR A 489 14.50 -58.68 -9.18
N PRO A 490 15.73 -58.38 -8.71
CA PRO A 490 16.85 -58.12 -9.59
C PRO A 490 17.39 -59.46 -10.10
N ASP A 491 17.79 -59.53 -11.37
CA ASP A 491 19.07 -60.15 -11.78
C ASP A 491 19.20 -60.24 -13.32
N VAL A 492 20.32 -59.66 -13.77
CA VAL A 492 21.27 -60.25 -14.74
C VAL A 492 20.87 -60.40 -16.23
N VAL A 493 21.42 -59.46 -17.02
CA VAL A 493 22.25 -59.63 -18.25
C VAL A 493 21.64 -60.29 -19.51
N ALA A 494 21.54 -59.43 -20.54
CA ALA A 494 21.83 -59.59 -21.98
C ALA A 494 21.17 -60.72 -22.79
N VAL A 495 20.56 -60.36 -23.93
CA VAL A 495 21.17 -60.45 -25.29
C VAL A 495 20.12 -60.03 -26.33
N THR A 496 20.63 -59.51 -27.45
CA THR A 496 20.03 -58.78 -28.56
C THR A 496 19.38 -59.63 -29.66
N ALA A 497 18.46 -58.96 -30.37
CA ALA A 497 18.23 -58.96 -31.83
C ALA A 497 17.47 -60.12 -32.52
N ALA A 498 16.35 -59.71 -33.13
CA ALA A 498 15.88 -59.98 -34.48
C ALA A 498 15.64 -61.44 -34.92
N ASP A 499 14.39 -61.75 -35.26
CA ASP A 499 14.06 -62.22 -36.61
C ASP A 499 12.58 -62.13 -36.96
N ALA A 500 12.33 -62.05 -38.26
CA ALA A 500 11.07 -61.72 -38.91
C ALA A 500 10.28 -62.96 -39.39
N GLN A 501 9.04 -62.67 -39.83
CA GLN A 501 8.22 -63.36 -40.85
C GLN A 501 7.14 -64.40 -40.47
N ASP A 502 5.93 -64.01 -40.91
CA ASP A 502 4.86 -64.78 -41.56
C ASP A 502 4.09 -65.88 -40.80
N THR A 503 2.78 -65.67 -40.59
CA THR A 503 1.68 -66.24 -41.43
C THR A 503 0.28 -65.87 -40.92
N ALA A 504 -0.73 -66.07 -41.77
CA ALA A 504 -1.97 -65.32 -41.94
C ALA A 504 -3.26 -65.91 -41.28
N LEU A 505 -4.41 -65.28 -41.63
CA LEU A 505 -5.86 -65.61 -41.45
C LEU A 505 -6.56 -64.94 -40.24
N THR A 506 -7.73 -64.26 -40.31
CA THR A 506 -8.70 -63.86 -41.37
C THR A 506 -9.73 -62.86 -40.78
N CYS A 507 -10.39 -62.09 -41.67
CA CYS A 507 -11.68 -61.36 -41.53
C CYS A 507 -11.75 -59.97 -40.82
N GLN A 508 -11.87 -58.90 -41.63
CA GLN A 508 -12.38 -57.56 -41.27
C GLN A 508 -13.91 -57.44 -41.54
N PRO A 509 -14.60 -56.37 -41.07
CA PRO A 509 -14.84 -55.22 -41.97
C PRO A 509 -14.88 -53.84 -41.24
N PRO A 510 -15.30 -52.75 -41.91
CA PRO A 510 -14.48 -51.68 -42.46
C PRO A 510 -14.15 -50.51 -41.49
N ARG A 511 -13.00 -49.88 -41.75
CA ARG A 511 -12.54 -48.62 -41.13
C ARG A 511 -13.55 -47.48 -41.31
N ARG A 512 -14.07 -46.93 -40.22
CA ARG A 512 -14.42 -45.50 -40.16
C ARG A 512 -13.15 -44.72 -39.77
N PRO A 513 -12.83 -43.61 -40.44
CA PRO A 513 -11.79 -42.71 -39.93
C PRO A 513 -12.33 -42.09 -38.63
N SER A 514 -11.78 -42.49 -37.50
CA SER A 514 -11.97 -41.77 -36.24
C SER A 514 -11.46 -40.35 -36.45
N LEU A 515 -12.37 -39.36 -36.46
CA LEU A 515 -11.99 -37.96 -36.29
C LEU A 515 -11.07 -37.88 -35.05
N PRO A 516 -9.92 -37.16 -35.12
CA PRO A 516 -9.15 -36.90 -33.92
C PRO A 516 -10.06 -36.14 -32.94
N PRO A 517 -10.00 -36.42 -31.63
CA PRO A 517 -10.78 -35.67 -30.66
C PRO A 517 -10.40 -34.19 -30.78
N GLN A 518 -11.32 -33.40 -31.31
CA GLN A 518 -11.21 -31.95 -31.33
C GLN A 518 -11.12 -31.47 -29.88
N GLY A 519 -9.99 -30.88 -29.48
CA GLY A 519 -9.95 -30.05 -28.27
C GLY A 519 -8.68 -30.10 -27.42
N CYS A 520 -7.78 -31.07 -27.58
CA CYS A 520 -6.52 -31.03 -26.83
C CYS A 520 -5.46 -30.18 -27.57
N PRO A 521 -4.98 -29.07 -26.98
CA PRO A 521 -3.85 -28.34 -27.56
C PRO A 521 -2.63 -29.27 -27.66
N SER A 522 -1.90 -29.20 -28.77
CA SER A 522 -0.66 -29.97 -28.92
C SER A 522 0.34 -29.59 -27.81
N PRO A 523 1.17 -30.53 -27.32
CA PRO A 523 2.22 -30.22 -26.33
C PRO A 523 3.11 -29.06 -26.77
N ALA A 524 3.38 -28.96 -28.08
CA ALA A 524 4.09 -27.84 -28.68
C ALA A 524 3.37 -26.51 -28.46
N PHE A 525 2.05 -26.44 -28.71
CA PHE A 525 1.26 -25.23 -28.49
C PHE A 525 1.26 -24.79 -27.02
N LEU A 526 1.14 -25.73 -26.08
CA LEU A 526 1.25 -25.42 -24.65
C LEU A 526 2.64 -24.92 -24.27
N GLY A 527 3.71 -25.50 -24.83
CA GLY A 527 5.08 -25.03 -24.69
C GLY A 527 5.26 -23.59 -25.20
N TRP A 528 4.74 -23.27 -26.38
CA TRP A 528 4.75 -21.90 -26.93
C TRP A 528 4.00 -20.91 -26.03
N ARG A 529 2.85 -21.27 -25.46
CA ARG A 529 2.11 -20.43 -24.51
C ARG A 529 2.92 -20.13 -23.26
N HIS A 530 3.58 -21.13 -22.68
CA HIS A 530 4.45 -20.93 -21.54
C HIS A 530 5.66 -20.05 -21.87
N LEU A 531 6.31 -20.26 -23.02
CA LEU A 531 7.42 -19.42 -23.48
C LEU A 531 6.98 -17.96 -23.69
N ALA A 532 5.80 -17.74 -24.30
CA ALA A 532 5.23 -16.41 -24.46
C ALA A 532 4.94 -15.73 -23.11
N GLY A 533 4.45 -16.49 -22.12
CA GLY A 533 4.26 -16.00 -20.75
C GLY A 533 5.58 -15.61 -20.07
N LEU A 534 6.64 -16.41 -20.23
CA LEU A 534 7.98 -16.08 -19.73
C LEU A 534 8.55 -14.83 -20.40
N ALA A 535 8.40 -14.71 -21.72
CA ALA A 535 8.81 -13.53 -22.47
C ALA A 535 8.06 -12.27 -22.03
N PHE A 536 6.74 -12.40 -21.76
CA PHE A 536 5.93 -11.31 -21.19
C PHE A 536 6.50 -10.83 -19.86
N PHE A 537 6.79 -11.74 -18.93
CA PHE A 537 7.33 -11.37 -17.62
C PHE A 537 8.72 -10.74 -17.70
N LEU A 538 9.59 -11.25 -18.58
CA LEU A 538 10.91 -10.66 -18.82
C LEU A 538 10.78 -9.22 -19.34
N ALA A 539 9.93 -9.01 -20.34
CA ALA A 539 9.68 -7.68 -20.89
C ALA A 539 9.05 -6.74 -19.85
N PHE A 540 8.07 -7.22 -19.08
CA PHE A 540 7.43 -6.46 -18.01
C PHE A 540 8.43 -6.03 -16.94
N PHE A 541 9.28 -6.96 -16.48
CA PHE A 541 10.34 -6.67 -15.51
C PHE A 541 11.33 -5.63 -16.03
N LEU A 542 11.84 -5.79 -17.26
CA LEU A 542 12.81 -4.86 -17.85
C LEU A 542 12.23 -3.45 -18.01
N LEU A 543 10.97 -3.33 -18.46
CA LEU A 543 10.29 -2.05 -18.61
C LEU A 543 10.02 -1.37 -17.26
N SER A 544 9.55 -2.14 -16.28
CA SER A 544 9.27 -1.63 -14.94
C SER A 544 10.55 -1.22 -14.19
N TYR A 545 11.61 -2.01 -14.28
CA TYR A 545 12.93 -1.66 -13.74
C TYR A 545 13.49 -0.39 -14.41
N SER A 546 13.39 -0.31 -15.74
CA SER A 546 13.76 0.88 -16.51
C SER A 546 13.05 2.14 -15.99
N ARG A 547 11.74 2.07 -15.73
CA ARG A 547 10.98 3.19 -15.15
C ARG A 547 11.42 3.54 -13.74
N ALA A 548 11.60 2.55 -12.87
CA ALA A 548 12.08 2.78 -11.51
C ALA A 548 13.42 3.54 -11.51
N MET A 549 14.34 3.14 -12.39
CA MET A 549 15.62 3.82 -12.58
C MET A 549 15.46 5.23 -13.15
N ALA A 550 14.56 5.44 -14.11
CA ALA A 550 14.27 6.77 -14.64
C ALA A 550 13.74 7.71 -13.54
N VAL A 551 12.79 7.26 -12.72
CA VAL A 551 12.25 8.04 -11.60
C VAL A 551 13.34 8.39 -10.59
N TYR A 552 14.17 7.41 -10.23
CA TYR A 552 15.32 7.64 -9.35
C TYR A 552 16.28 8.68 -9.94
N VAL A 553 16.77 8.48 -11.16
CA VAL A 553 17.82 9.31 -11.77
C VAL A 553 17.33 10.75 -12.01
N PHE A 554 16.08 10.93 -12.43
CA PHE A 554 15.54 12.26 -12.78
C PHE A 554 15.09 13.09 -11.58
N TYR A 555 14.59 12.45 -10.51
CA TYR A 555 13.84 13.17 -9.48
C TYR A 555 14.42 13.05 -8.07
N SER A 556 15.33 12.12 -7.79
CA SER A 556 15.91 11.96 -6.45
C SER A 556 17.01 12.97 -6.08
N GLY A 557 17.37 13.88 -6.98
CA GLY A 557 18.45 14.86 -6.78
C GLY A 557 18.36 15.60 -5.44
N PRO A 558 17.24 16.28 -5.12
CA PRO A 558 17.07 17.01 -3.87
C PRO A 558 17.12 16.12 -2.63
N GLU A 559 16.41 14.98 -2.64
CA GLU A 559 16.38 14.04 -1.50
C GLU A 559 17.77 13.47 -1.21
N ARG A 560 18.52 13.07 -2.24
CA ARG A 560 19.92 12.61 -2.11
C ARG A 560 20.83 13.71 -1.61
N MET A 561 20.73 14.91 -2.17
CA MET A 561 21.57 16.05 -1.77
C MET A 561 21.39 16.35 -0.27
N PHE A 562 20.16 16.48 0.22
CA PHE A 562 19.95 16.74 1.64
C PHE A 562 20.33 15.56 2.54
N PHE A 563 20.21 14.31 2.06
CA PHE A 563 20.66 13.13 2.81
C PHE A 563 22.20 13.07 2.95
N ASP A 564 22.91 13.15 1.84
CA ASP A 564 24.37 12.99 1.77
C ASP A 564 25.09 14.13 2.52
N TRP A 565 24.54 15.35 2.43
CA TRP A 565 25.09 16.56 3.05
C TRP A 565 24.49 16.90 4.41
N TYR A 566 23.60 16.05 4.93
CA TYR A 566 22.98 16.20 6.26
C TYR A 566 24.02 16.49 7.36
N PRO A 567 25.17 15.78 7.47
CA PRO A 567 26.15 16.03 8.53
C PRO A 567 26.80 17.42 8.43
N VAL A 568 27.06 17.91 7.21
CA VAL A 568 27.66 19.22 6.98
C VAL A 568 26.69 20.32 7.38
N LEU A 569 25.46 20.23 6.90
CA LEU A 569 24.42 21.20 7.21
C LEU A 569 24.12 21.23 8.72
N GLN A 570 24.08 20.05 9.37
CA GLN A 570 23.94 19.94 10.82
C GLN A 570 25.09 20.62 11.58
N ALA A 571 26.34 20.43 11.15
CA ALA A 571 27.51 21.00 11.82
C ALA A 571 27.60 22.52 11.66
N GLU A 572 27.25 23.06 10.49
CA GLU A 572 27.13 24.52 10.28
C GLU A 572 26.01 25.10 11.14
N ALA A 573 24.84 24.47 11.13
CA ALA A 573 23.68 24.95 11.86
C ALA A 573 23.90 24.93 13.38
N GLN A 574 24.57 23.91 13.92
CA GLN A 574 24.88 23.87 15.34
C GLN A 574 25.80 25.03 15.75
N ARG A 575 26.84 25.33 14.97
CA ARG A 575 27.73 26.47 15.22
C ARG A 575 26.98 27.80 15.18
N ALA A 576 26.16 28.01 14.16
CA ALA A 576 25.37 29.22 14.02
C ALA A 576 24.31 29.37 15.13
N TRP A 577 23.69 28.26 15.54
CA TRP A 577 22.71 28.24 16.63
C TRP A 577 23.34 28.64 17.96
N GLU A 578 24.52 28.09 18.29
CA GLU A 578 25.28 28.47 19.49
C GLU A 578 25.63 29.98 19.47
N ALA A 579 26.03 30.52 18.31
CA ALA A 579 26.30 31.95 18.14
C ALA A 579 25.05 32.82 18.32
N LYS A 580 23.92 32.47 17.69
CA LYS A 580 22.63 33.19 17.84
C LYS A 580 22.18 33.18 19.30
N ARG A 581 22.30 32.04 19.99
CA ARG A 581 21.92 31.90 21.39
C ARG A 581 22.78 32.75 22.32
N GLN A 582 24.08 32.82 22.07
CA GLN A 582 24.97 33.71 22.82
C GLN A 582 24.63 35.18 22.56
N ALA A 583 24.30 35.57 21.33
CA ALA A 583 23.89 36.93 21.00
C ALA A 583 22.61 37.33 21.75
N VAL A 584 21.58 36.47 21.75
CA VAL A 584 20.33 36.71 22.51
C VAL A 584 20.59 36.85 24.01
N ARG A 585 21.48 36.03 24.59
CA ARG A 585 21.86 36.15 26.02
C ARG A 585 22.56 37.48 26.31
N ARG A 586 23.43 37.95 25.42
CA ARG A 586 24.09 39.27 25.55
C ARG A 586 23.09 40.41 25.43
N ASP A 587 22.19 40.36 24.45
CA ASP A 587 21.13 41.36 24.29
C ASP A 587 20.21 41.42 25.51
N ALA A 588 19.81 40.26 26.05
CA ALA A 588 18.99 40.20 27.26
C ALA A 588 19.71 40.78 28.50
N ALA A 589 21.04 40.59 28.60
CA ALA A 589 21.84 41.15 29.68
C ALA A 589 22.01 42.67 29.57
N VAL A 590 22.09 43.23 28.36
CA VAL A 590 22.28 44.67 28.12
C VAL A 590 20.96 45.43 28.17
N ARG A 591 19.88 44.89 27.59
CA ARG A 591 18.64 45.63 27.33
C ARG A 591 17.51 45.40 28.35
N GLY A 592 17.71 44.56 29.37
CA GLY A 592 16.77 44.37 30.49
C GLY A 592 15.30 44.26 30.07
N GLN A 593 14.81 43.06 29.74
CA GLN A 593 13.41 42.76 29.31
C GLN A 593 12.83 43.61 28.16
N ALA A 594 13.56 44.57 27.58
CA ALA A 594 13.06 45.34 26.45
C ALA A 594 12.77 44.41 25.27
N SER A 595 11.48 44.36 24.89
CA SER A 595 10.94 43.56 23.80
C SER A 595 11.82 43.68 22.56
N PRO A 596 12.21 42.56 21.92
CA PRO A 596 13.03 42.62 20.72
C PRO A 596 12.27 43.42 19.65
N SER A 597 13.02 44.31 19.02
CA SER A 597 12.68 45.17 17.88
C SER A 597 11.56 44.63 16.99
N SER A 598 10.71 45.56 16.52
CA SER A 598 9.57 45.36 15.61
C SER A 598 9.70 44.13 14.69
N LEU A 599 8.61 43.35 14.60
CA LEU A 599 8.48 42.29 13.59
C LEU A 599 8.99 42.82 12.24
N PRO A 600 9.92 42.13 11.55
CA PRO A 600 10.25 42.46 10.18
C PRO A 600 8.92 42.57 9.42
N PRO A 601 8.67 43.69 8.72
CA PRO A 601 7.38 43.91 8.10
C PRO A 601 7.03 42.72 7.19
N GLY A 602 5.81 42.21 7.33
CA GLY A 602 5.31 41.06 6.57
C GLY A 602 5.94 39.71 6.91
N THR A 603 6.37 39.49 8.14
CA THR A 603 6.62 38.13 8.65
C THR A 603 5.59 37.78 9.71
N THR A 604 5.15 36.52 9.77
CA THR A 604 4.28 36.06 10.85
C THR A 604 5.07 36.00 12.17
N ALA A 605 4.40 36.12 13.32
CA ALA A 605 5.06 36.03 14.63
C ALA A 605 5.88 34.73 14.78
N GLN A 606 5.33 33.61 14.30
CA GLN A 606 6.02 32.31 14.27
C GLN A 606 7.26 32.36 13.38
N GLN A 607 7.15 32.87 12.15
CA GLN A 607 8.28 32.97 11.23
C GLN A 607 9.39 33.88 11.80
N THR A 608 9.04 35.01 12.40
CA THR A 608 10.02 35.89 13.06
C THR A 608 10.75 35.18 14.19
N GLN A 609 10.03 34.39 15.00
CA GLN A 609 10.64 33.59 16.06
C GLN A 609 11.62 32.57 15.49
N GLU A 610 11.24 31.88 14.41
CA GLU A 610 12.09 30.89 13.74
C GLU A 610 13.37 31.50 13.17
N LEU A 611 13.25 32.62 12.43
CA LEU A 611 14.37 33.33 11.82
C LEU A 611 15.42 33.79 12.84
N ARG A 612 14.97 34.21 14.03
CA ARG A 612 15.85 34.67 15.12
C ARG A 612 16.54 33.52 15.85
N ALA A 613 15.85 32.39 16.02
CA ALA A 613 16.31 31.33 16.91
C ALA A 613 17.07 30.19 16.22
N TYR A 614 16.87 29.97 14.92
CA TYR A 614 17.39 28.80 14.21
C TYR A 614 18.25 29.19 13.00
N TYR A 615 19.09 28.27 12.56
CA TYR A 615 19.75 28.35 11.25
C TYR A 615 18.69 28.21 10.16
N THR A 616 18.62 29.18 9.25
CA THR A 616 17.55 29.25 8.25
C THR A 616 18.05 28.83 6.88
N VAL A 617 17.50 27.74 6.34
CA VAL A 617 17.70 27.31 4.95
C VAL A 617 16.54 27.82 4.10
N CYS A 618 16.79 28.72 3.17
CA CYS A 618 15.76 29.26 2.29
C CYS A 618 15.67 28.45 0.99
N LEU A 619 14.45 28.04 0.63
CA LEU A 619 14.16 27.22 -0.54
C LEU A 619 13.71 28.11 -1.71
N GLY A 620 14.36 27.95 -2.87
CA GLY A 620 14.06 28.67 -4.11
C GLY A 620 13.09 27.93 -5.03
N ARG A 621 13.40 27.87 -6.33
CA ARG A 621 12.50 27.38 -7.41
C ARG A 621 12.08 25.92 -7.22
N GLU A 622 12.95 25.10 -6.63
CA GLU A 622 12.72 23.67 -6.40
C GLU A 622 12.09 23.37 -5.03
N TRP A 623 11.41 24.35 -4.40
CA TRP A 623 10.77 24.19 -3.09
C TRP A 623 9.81 22.98 -3.05
N TYR A 624 9.09 22.71 -4.15
CA TYR A 624 8.12 21.61 -4.25
C TYR A 624 8.78 20.22 -4.28
N ARG A 625 10.09 20.16 -4.48
CA ARG A 625 10.91 18.93 -4.40
C ARG A 625 11.66 18.80 -3.08
N PHE A 626 11.51 19.75 -2.16
CA PHE A 626 12.11 19.65 -0.85
C PHE A 626 11.53 18.42 -0.12
N PRO A 627 12.37 17.53 0.42
CA PRO A 627 11.89 16.23 0.90
C PRO A 627 11.14 16.29 2.24
N SER A 628 11.55 17.17 3.18
CA SER A 628 10.85 17.53 4.44
C SER A 628 11.84 18.05 5.48
N SER A 629 11.31 18.60 6.56
CA SER A 629 11.99 18.90 7.83
C SER A 629 12.77 17.72 8.38
N PHE A 630 12.43 16.46 8.05
CA PHE A 630 13.23 15.32 8.49
C PHE A 630 14.66 15.36 7.95
N PHE A 631 14.86 15.97 6.77
CA PHE A 631 16.15 16.07 6.11
C PHE A 631 16.99 17.27 6.57
N VAL A 632 16.50 18.00 7.56
CA VAL A 632 17.28 19.00 8.30
C VAL A 632 17.21 18.66 9.79
N ASP A 633 18.25 19.02 10.56
CA ASP A 633 18.23 18.76 12.00
C ASP A 633 17.26 19.73 12.68
N HIS A 634 16.08 19.24 13.05
CA HIS A 634 15.01 19.98 13.71
C HIS A 634 15.42 20.69 15.01
N ARG A 635 16.56 20.35 15.61
CA ARG A 635 17.07 21.05 16.79
C ARG A 635 17.66 22.42 16.45
N TRP A 636 18.27 22.54 15.27
CA TRP A 636 19.09 23.70 14.89
C TRP A 636 18.60 24.42 13.64
N ILE A 637 17.84 23.74 12.77
CA ILE A 637 17.50 24.24 11.43
C ILE A 637 16.00 24.44 11.26
N ARG A 638 15.61 25.54 10.64
CA ARG A 638 14.29 25.76 10.05
C ARG A 638 14.46 26.11 8.58
N TYR A 639 13.43 25.88 7.77
CA TYR A 639 13.42 26.34 6.38
C TYR A 639 12.33 27.38 6.14
N GLN A 640 12.60 28.28 5.20
CA GLN A 640 11.68 29.30 4.72
C GLN A 640 11.69 29.35 3.19
N PHE A 641 10.78 30.10 2.59
CA PHE A 641 10.64 30.18 1.13
C PHE A 641 11.19 31.50 0.60
N LEU A 642 11.88 31.44 -0.54
CA LEU A 642 12.22 32.61 -1.34
C LEU A 642 11.07 32.92 -2.29
N GLU A 643 10.80 34.20 -2.49
CA GLU A 643 9.91 34.65 -3.55
C GLU A 643 10.57 34.36 -4.91
N THR A 644 9.84 33.73 -5.82
CA THR A 644 10.32 33.45 -7.19
C THR A 644 9.26 33.86 -8.20
N HIS A 645 9.66 34.35 -9.36
CA HIS A 645 8.74 34.84 -10.40
C HIS A 645 7.86 33.75 -11.05
N HIS A 646 8.04 32.48 -10.69
CA HIS A 646 7.36 31.35 -11.34
C HIS A 646 6.18 30.80 -10.55
N PHE A 647 6.03 31.19 -9.27
CA PHE A 647 4.99 30.64 -8.41
C PHE A 647 4.30 31.75 -7.62
N HIS A 648 2.97 31.84 -7.79
CA HIS A 648 2.08 32.82 -7.15
C HIS A 648 0.93 32.13 -6.41
N GLY A 649 1.15 30.88 -6.01
CA GLY A 649 0.20 30.11 -5.20
C GLY A 649 0.48 30.26 -3.71
N MET A 650 -0.38 29.68 -2.88
CA MET A 650 -0.13 29.63 -1.44
C MET A 650 0.89 28.54 -1.12
N LEU A 651 1.89 28.87 -0.29
CA LEU A 651 2.88 27.94 0.21
C LEU A 651 2.48 27.33 1.56
N PRO A 652 3.21 26.33 2.07
CA PRO A 652 3.05 25.85 3.44
C PRO A 652 3.43 26.91 4.50
N LEU A 653 2.73 26.93 5.63
CA LEU A 653 3.00 27.80 6.78
C LEU A 653 3.65 27.03 7.92
N SER A 654 4.42 27.69 8.77
CA SER A 654 4.87 27.05 10.01
C SER A 654 3.67 26.75 10.93
N PHE A 655 3.73 25.60 11.62
CA PHE A 655 2.87 25.39 12.78
C PHE A 655 3.20 26.43 13.87
N VAL A 656 2.22 26.83 14.65
CA VAL A 656 2.48 27.67 15.85
C VAL A 656 3.14 26.78 16.90
N THR A 657 4.36 27.12 17.30
CA THR A 657 5.14 26.33 18.26
C THR A 657 5.58 27.16 19.46
N PRO A 658 5.80 26.53 20.64
CA PRO A 658 6.42 27.21 21.77
C PRO A 658 7.78 27.84 21.42
N PRO A 659 8.29 28.76 22.25
CA PRO A 659 9.63 29.33 22.10
C PRO A 659 10.70 28.26 21.88
N ALA A 660 11.77 28.64 21.15
CA ALA A 660 12.84 27.72 20.80
C ALA A 660 13.41 26.97 22.02
N GLY A 661 13.46 25.65 21.93
CA GLY A 661 13.89 24.77 23.03
C GLY A 661 12.78 24.29 23.98
N GLN A 662 11.56 24.85 23.88
CA GLN A 662 10.37 24.42 24.64
C GLN A 662 9.34 23.66 23.79
N GLU A 663 9.61 23.46 22.51
CA GLU A 663 8.75 22.69 21.61
C GLU A 663 8.55 21.28 22.18
N SER A 664 7.33 20.75 22.12
CA SER A 664 6.97 19.46 22.73
C SER A 664 6.53 18.45 21.66
N GLY A 665 7.48 17.67 21.15
CA GLY A 665 7.21 16.51 20.28
C GLY A 665 7.49 15.21 21.03
N PHE A 666 6.81 14.12 20.65
CA PHE A 666 6.95 12.82 21.34
C PHE A 666 8.38 12.25 21.33
N LEU A 667 9.15 12.54 20.28
CA LEU A 667 10.54 12.12 20.12
C LEU A 667 11.53 13.24 20.36
N ARG A 668 11.07 14.42 20.78
CA ARG A 668 11.97 15.52 21.08
C ARG A 668 12.70 15.23 22.39
N ALA A 669 14.03 15.21 22.34
CA ALA A 669 14.82 15.13 23.56
C ALA A 669 14.55 16.39 24.43
N PRO A 670 14.36 16.23 25.76
CA PRO A 670 14.31 17.38 26.65
C PRO A 670 15.62 18.16 26.51
N SER A 671 15.53 19.47 26.31
CA SER A 671 16.73 20.31 26.45
C SER A 671 17.27 20.16 27.87
N SER A 672 18.59 20.12 28.05
CA SER A 672 19.21 20.01 29.38
C SER A 672 18.74 21.10 30.35
N GLU A 673 18.27 22.23 29.83
CA GLU A 673 17.68 23.32 30.61
C GLU A 673 16.23 23.05 31.04
N ALA A 674 15.42 22.32 30.25
CA ALA A 674 14.10 21.89 30.71
C ALA A 674 14.22 20.90 31.89
N ALA A 675 15.23 20.03 31.85
CA ALA A 675 15.54 19.13 32.96
C ALA A 675 16.06 19.88 34.21
N ALA A 676 16.80 20.98 34.03
CA ALA A 676 17.28 21.82 35.13
C ALA A 676 16.15 22.66 35.76
N ALA A 677 15.18 23.13 34.96
CA ALA A 677 14.04 23.92 35.43
C ALA A 677 13.04 23.09 36.27
N THR A 678 12.95 21.78 36.05
CA THR A 678 12.09 20.86 36.83
C THR A 678 12.59 20.54 38.24
N SER A 679 13.70 21.12 38.69
CA SER A 679 14.19 20.98 40.08
C SER A 679 13.57 21.95 41.07
N LYS A 680 12.73 22.89 40.63
CA LYS A 680 11.94 23.77 41.50
C LYS A 680 10.48 23.34 41.48
N SER A 681 9.95 22.97 42.65
CA SER A 681 8.61 22.43 42.89
C SER A 681 7.52 22.95 41.95
N PRO A 682 6.68 22.08 41.37
CA PRO A 682 5.49 22.52 40.69
C PRO A 682 4.47 22.94 41.75
N SER A 683 4.41 24.24 42.04
CA SER A 683 3.20 24.83 42.59
C SER A 683 2.06 24.56 41.61
N THR A 684 1.01 23.93 42.12
CA THR A 684 -0.29 23.70 41.50
C THR A 684 -0.87 25.00 40.96
N SER A 685 -0.52 25.35 39.72
CA SER A 685 -1.28 26.28 38.90
C SER A 685 -1.51 25.65 37.54
N SER A 686 -2.79 25.50 37.23
CA SER A 686 -3.34 25.08 35.96
C SER A 686 -2.89 26.00 34.83
N SER A 687 -1.84 25.64 34.10
CA SER A 687 -1.39 26.39 32.90
C SER A 687 -1.49 25.52 31.64
N THR A 688 -2.69 25.48 31.06
CA THR A 688 -2.98 25.78 29.63
C THR A 688 -1.96 25.47 28.51
N THR A 689 -1.10 24.46 28.58
CA THR A 689 -0.48 23.83 27.39
C THR A 689 -1.36 22.74 26.75
N ALA A 690 -2.67 22.80 27.04
CA ALA A 690 -3.71 22.26 26.19
C ALA A 690 -3.97 23.29 25.08
N ARG A 691 -3.55 23.07 23.84
CA ARG A 691 -4.34 22.41 22.78
C ARG A 691 -3.41 22.49 21.55
N GLY A 692 -3.25 21.44 20.76
CA GLY A 692 -4.07 21.27 19.55
C GLY A 692 -3.97 22.50 18.65
N SER A 693 -3.55 22.35 17.38
CA SER A 693 -3.48 23.44 16.39
C SER A 693 -4.88 24.05 16.12
N CYS A 694 -5.42 24.80 17.09
CA CYS A 694 -6.73 25.41 16.99
C CYS A 694 -6.71 26.60 16.00
N SER A 695 -5.52 27.07 15.60
CA SER A 695 -5.37 28.18 14.66
C SER A 695 -4.68 27.75 13.38
N CYS A 696 -5.06 28.38 12.27
CA CYS A 696 -4.15 28.51 11.14
C CYS A 696 -2.94 29.34 11.59
N GLY A 697 -1.72 28.96 11.21
CA GLY A 697 -0.50 29.71 11.58
C GLY A 697 -0.45 31.18 11.10
N ALA A 698 -1.40 31.59 10.25
CA ALA A 698 -1.57 32.97 9.80
C ALA A 698 -3.06 33.33 9.62
N PRO A 699 -3.44 34.62 9.76
CA PRO A 699 -4.82 35.07 9.56
C PRO A 699 -5.26 35.07 8.08
N GLY A 700 -4.33 35.24 7.12
CA GLY A 700 -4.62 35.33 5.68
C GLY A 700 -4.82 33.99 4.95
N VAL A 701 -4.88 32.87 5.68
CA VAL A 701 -5.03 31.54 5.07
C VAL A 701 -6.37 31.40 4.36
N ASN A 702 -6.31 30.99 3.09
CA ASN A 702 -7.45 30.89 2.19
C ASN A 702 -7.53 29.50 1.53
N ASP A 703 -8.70 29.15 0.98
CA ASP A 703 -8.94 27.92 0.20
C ASP A 703 -8.90 28.16 -1.31
N LEU A 704 -8.40 29.32 -1.74
CA LEU A 704 -8.38 29.77 -3.13
C LEU A 704 -6.98 29.70 -3.74
N ASN A 705 -6.03 29.07 -3.05
CA ASN A 705 -4.62 28.98 -3.45
C ASN A 705 -4.02 30.37 -3.77
N GLN A 706 -4.50 31.42 -3.10
CA GLN A 706 -4.00 32.77 -3.29
C GLN A 706 -2.72 32.96 -2.46
N GLU A 707 -1.72 33.55 -3.09
CA GLU A 707 -0.44 33.90 -2.49
C GLU A 707 -0.60 34.72 -1.20
N ILE A 708 0.20 34.38 -0.19
CA ILE A 708 0.27 35.07 1.09
C ILE A 708 1.68 35.64 1.22
N PRO A 709 1.87 36.97 1.10
CA PRO A 709 3.20 37.59 1.13
C PRO A 709 4.01 37.26 2.39
N GLU A 710 3.35 36.99 3.52
CA GLU A 710 4.00 36.63 4.79
C GLU A 710 4.62 35.23 4.82
N GLN A 711 4.56 34.48 3.73
CA GLN A 711 5.19 33.16 3.61
C GLN A 711 6.65 33.23 3.17
N TYR A 712 7.03 34.35 2.55
CA TYR A 712 8.35 34.56 2.01
C TYR A 712 9.25 35.30 3.00
N VAL A 713 10.56 35.10 2.85
CA VAL A 713 11.54 36.01 3.43
C VAL A 713 11.66 37.25 2.53
N ARG A 714 11.56 38.45 3.10
CA ARG A 714 11.65 39.71 2.34
C ARG A 714 13.08 40.14 2.06
N TYR A 715 14.01 39.79 2.96
CA TYR A 715 15.41 40.19 2.88
C TYR A 715 16.30 38.94 3.02
N PRO A 716 16.44 38.12 1.97
CA PRO A 716 17.17 36.85 2.05
C PRO A 716 18.62 37.02 2.54
N SER A 717 19.29 38.11 2.15
CA SER A 717 20.66 38.44 2.58
C SER A 717 20.80 38.62 4.09
N GLU A 718 19.75 39.04 4.79
CA GLU A 718 19.73 39.19 6.24
C GLU A 718 19.15 37.95 6.93
N GLN A 719 18.08 37.40 6.36
CA GLN A 719 17.21 36.42 7.01
C GLN A 719 17.63 34.95 6.78
N CYS A 720 18.25 34.64 5.65
CA CYS A 720 18.69 33.28 5.33
C CYS A 720 20.14 33.07 5.75
N ASP A 721 20.48 31.88 6.23
CA ASP A 721 21.87 31.48 6.50
C ASP A 721 22.44 30.61 5.36
N ALA A 722 21.57 29.85 4.70
CA ALA A 722 21.86 29.14 3.45
C ALA A 722 20.67 29.17 2.49
N ILE A 723 20.95 28.93 1.21
CA ILE A 723 19.98 28.87 0.12
C ILE A 723 20.11 27.55 -0.62
N PHE A 724 18.98 26.88 -0.78
CA PHE A 724 18.80 25.76 -1.70
C PHE A 724 18.02 26.22 -2.92
N ASP A 725 18.62 26.07 -4.10
CA ASP A 725 17.96 26.39 -5.37
C ASP A 725 18.51 25.54 -6.52
N SER A 726 17.92 25.67 -7.70
CA SER A 726 18.47 25.17 -8.96
C SER A 726 19.03 26.32 -9.80
N LEU A 727 20.19 26.14 -10.40
CA LEU A 727 20.69 27.07 -11.41
C LEU A 727 20.00 26.83 -12.75
N SER A 728 19.86 27.89 -13.54
CA SER A 728 19.46 27.76 -14.95
C SER A 728 20.46 26.85 -15.70
N PRO A 729 20.01 26.07 -16.70
CA PRO A 729 20.93 25.27 -17.50
C PRO A 729 21.98 26.17 -18.16
N PRO A 730 23.26 25.76 -18.22
CA PRO A 730 24.37 26.61 -18.67
C PRO A 730 24.34 27.04 -20.15
N SER A 731 23.29 26.73 -20.91
CA SER A 731 23.15 27.07 -22.31
C SER A 731 21.94 28.00 -22.55
N HIS A 732 22.24 29.23 -22.96
CA HIS A 732 21.34 30.19 -23.63
C HIS A 732 20.34 31.05 -22.82
N VAL A 733 20.45 31.17 -21.49
CA VAL A 733 19.83 32.34 -20.85
C VAL A 733 20.71 33.55 -21.20
N SER A 734 20.14 34.61 -21.79
CA SER A 734 20.94 35.79 -22.11
C SER A 734 21.63 36.27 -20.83
N ALA A 735 22.89 36.68 -20.93
CA ALA A 735 23.63 37.22 -19.78
C ALA A 735 22.82 38.32 -19.08
N ALA A 736 21.97 39.05 -19.81
CA ALA A 736 21.03 40.03 -19.29
C ALA A 736 19.90 39.41 -18.44
N HIS A 737 19.24 38.33 -18.87
CA HIS A 737 18.19 37.68 -18.06
C HIS A 737 18.77 37.04 -16.80
N HIS A 738 19.90 36.35 -16.94
CA HIS A 738 20.62 35.79 -15.80
C HIS A 738 21.09 36.90 -14.86
N ALA A 739 21.65 38.00 -15.37
CA ALA A 739 22.05 39.15 -14.56
C ALA A 739 20.87 39.87 -13.90
N THR A 740 19.68 39.88 -14.52
CA THR A 740 18.48 40.53 -13.96
C THR A 740 17.92 39.72 -12.80
N GLU A 741 17.84 38.40 -12.93
CA GLU A 741 17.47 37.51 -11.81
C GLU A 741 18.52 37.56 -10.69
N LEU A 742 19.81 37.56 -11.04
CA LEU A 742 20.91 37.72 -10.07
C LEU A 742 20.83 39.06 -9.32
N LYS A 743 20.39 40.13 -9.98
CA LYS A 743 20.24 41.46 -9.38
C LYS A 743 19.07 41.54 -8.40
N HIS A 744 18.00 40.78 -8.62
CA HIS A 744 16.76 40.97 -7.87
C HIS A 744 16.86 40.55 -6.40
N LEU A 745 17.78 39.64 -6.05
CA LEU A 745 17.87 39.09 -4.69
C LEU A 745 19.29 39.10 -4.07
N GLN A 746 20.32 39.61 -4.77
CA GLN A 746 21.73 39.63 -4.30
C GLN A 746 22.28 38.27 -3.81
N LEU A 747 21.68 37.15 -4.25
CA LEU A 747 21.94 35.84 -3.68
C LEU A 747 23.38 35.38 -3.97
N ASP A 748 23.85 35.56 -5.19
CA ASP A 748 25.17 35.07 -5.61
C ASP A 748 26.33 35.86 -5.00
N THR A 749 26.10 37.11 -4.60
CA THR A 749 27.13 37.95 -3.97
C THR A 749 27.27 37.67 -2.47
N VAL A 750 26.19 37.22 -1.81
CA VAL A 750 26.15 36.99 -0.36
C VAL A 750 26.38 35.52 -0.02
N PHE A 751 25.81 34.60 -0.78
CA PHE A 751 25.87 33.16 -0.55
C PHE A 751 26.92 32.53 -1.47
N THR A 752 28.19 32.86 -1.23
CA THR A 752 29.31 32.46 -2.09
C THR A 752 29.92 31.11 -1.69
N ARG A 753 29.67 30.64 -0.46
CA ARG A 753 30.27 29.43 0.08
C ARG A 753 29.39 28.21 -0.16
N SER A 754 29.76 27.38 -1.12
CA SER A 754 29.10 26.08 -1.34
C SER A 754 29.28 25.16 -0.14
N LEU A 755 28.18 24.63 0.38
CA LEU A 755 28.18 23.57 1.39
C LEU A 755 28.45 22.20 0.77
N LEU A 756 28.32 22.07 -0.56
CA LEU A 756 28.52 20.83 -1.33
C LEU A 756 30.00 20.64 -1.70
N ASN A 757 30.89 20.66 -0.71
CA ASN A 757 32.34 20.47 -0.90
C ASN A 757 32.85 19.22 -0.16
N ILE A 758 33.47 18.28 -0.88
CA ILE A 758 33.96 17.00 -0.33
C ILE A 758 34.88 17.25 0.88
N SER A 759 35.71 18.30 0.83
CA SER A 759 36.59 18.67 1.93
C SER A 759 35.82 19.01 3.20
N ALA A 760 34.68 19.71 3.06
CA ALA A 760 33.81 20.03 4.20
C ALA A 760 33.17 18.76 4.78
N LEU A 761 32.68 17.85 3.93
CA LEU A 761 32.11 16.58 4.37
C LEU A 761 33.17 15.69 5.07
N GLN A 762 34.35 15.55 4.47
CA GLN A 762 35.45 14.78 5.07
C GLN A 762 35.89 15.37 6.41
N ALA A 763 35.95 16.69 6.54
CA ALA A 763 36.28 17.36 7.80
C ALA A 763 35.25 17.03 8.89
N VAL A 764 33.95 17.12 8.59
CA VAL A 764 32.87 16.79 9.53
C VAL A 764 32.87 15.31 9.91
N LEU A 765 33.04 14.42 8.93
CA LEU A 765 33.09 12.97 9.18
C LEU A 765 34.30 12.60 10.05
N LYS A 766 35.48 13.18 9.77
CA LYS A 766 36.69 12.98 10.56
C LYS A 766 36.53 13.47 11.99
N ALA A 767 35.92 14.65 12.19
CA ALA A 767 35.60 15.18 13.51
C ALA A 767 34.65 14.26 14.29
N GLY A 768 33.68 13.64 13.59
CA GLY A 768 32.75 12.66 14.15
C GLY A 768 33.29 11.23 14.32
N ARG A 769 34.59 10.98 14.07
CA ARG A 769 35.22 9.64 14.03
C ARG A 769 34.49 8.66 13.09
N LYS A 770 33.93 9.15 11.99
CA LYS A 770 33.26 8.36 10.95
C LYS A 770 34.13 8.34 9.70
N THR A 771 34.25 7.17 9.08
CA THR A 771 34.87 7.02 7.77
C THR A 771 33.79 6.58 6.79
N GLN A 772 33.64 7.32 5.69
CA GLN A 772 32.72 6.98 4.61
C GLN A 772 33.38 7.33 3.27
N ARG A 773 33.23 6.45 2.27
CA ARG A 773 33.62 6.80 0.89
C ARG A 773 32.64 7.86 0.38
N VAL A 774 33.18 9.00 -0.02
CA VAL A 774 32.41 10.10 -0.59
C VAL A 774 32.60 10.07 -2.10
N GLY A 775 31.51 9.93 -2.86
CA GLY A 775 31.50 10.13 -4.31
C GLY A 775 31.42 11.62 -4.64
N ASN A 776 32.04 12.04 -5.74
CA ASN A 776 31.90 13.39 -6.26
C ASN A 776 30.72 13.47 -7.23
N ASP A 777 29.52 13.21 -6.70
CA ASP A 777 28.31 13.21 -7.52
C ASP A 777 27.75 14.62 -7.61
N ALA A 778 27.63 15.14 -8.84
CA ALA A 778 26.89 16.37 -9.09
C ALA A 778 25.39 16.09 -8.95
N TYR A 779 24.72 16.84 -8.07
CA TYR A 779 23.28 16.78 -7.91
C TYR A 779 22.62 17.70 -8.94
N ALA A 780 21.61 17.17 -9.64
CA ALA A 780 20.85 17.91 -10.63
C ALA A 780 19.42 17.38 -10.66
N VAL A 781 18.52 18.20 -11.20
CA VAL A 781 17.15 17.82 -11.53
C VAL A 781 16.92 17.97 -13.03
N LEU A 782 15.99 17.17 -13.54
CA LEU A 782 15.59 17.26 -14.94
C LEU A 782 14.82 18.56 -15.19
N ASP A 783 15.25 19.33 -16.19
CA ASP A 783 14.44 20.43 -16.74
C ASP A 783 13.32 19.83 -17.59
N VAL A 784 12.13 19.71 -16.98
CA VAL A 784 10.98 19.07 -17.61
C VAL A 784 10.53 19.86 -18.83
N ASP A 785 10.57 21.19 -18.78
CA ASP A 785 10.11 22.05 -19.88
C ASP A 785 11.01 21.92 -21.11
N ARG A 786 12.33 21.82 -20.90
CA ARG A 786 13.32 21.73 -21.98
C ARG A 786 13.61 20.31 -22.43
N THR A 787 13.34 19.30 -21.62
CA THR A 787 13.59 17.91 -22.01
C THR A 787 12.44 17.38 -22.86
N PRO A 788 12.68 16.89 -24.10
CA PRO A 788 11.62 16.31 -24.92
C PRO A 788 10.94 15.11 -24.25
N LEU A 789 9.62 14.96 -24.42
CA LEU A 789 8.84 13.88 -23.81
C LEU A 789 9.42 12.49 -24.10
N TRP A 790 9.85 12.24 -25.34
CA TRP A 790 10.47 10.95 -25.70
C TRP A 790 11.76 10.68 -24.91
N CYS A 791 12.54 11.71 -24.57
CA CYS A 791 13.75 11.56 -23.75
C CYS A 791 13.37 11.24 -22.29
N ARG A 792 12.28 11.82 -21.77
CA ARG A 792 11.75 11.47 -20.43
C ARG A 792 11.21 10.05 -20.39
N VAL A 793 10.60 9.61 -21.49
CA VAL A 793 9.88 8.33 -21.58
C VAL A 793 10.80 7.16 -21.95
N LEU A 794 11.80 7.35 -22.82
CA LEU A 794 12.63 6.30 -23.43
C LEU A 794 14.06 6.23 -22.86
N TYR A 795 14.36 6.98 -21.79
CA TYR A 795 15.70 7.08 -21.21
C TYR A 795 16.36 5.71 -20.88
N TYR A 796 15.57 4.65 -20.71
CA TYR A 796 16.04 3.28 -20.50
C TYR A 796 15.18 2.26 -21.27
N PRO A 797 15.78 1.27 -21.96
CA PRO A 797 16.74 0.32 -21.36
C PRO A 797 18.21 0.43 -21.83
N PHE A 798 18.56 1.35 -22.73
CA PHE A 798 19.82 1.29 -23.47
C PHE A 798 20.82 2.43 -23.19
N GLY A 799 20.71 3.12 -22.05
CA GLY A 799 21.66 4.18 -21.70
C GLY A 799 21.65 5.35 -22.70
N VAL A 800 20.48 5.64 -23.29
CA VAL A 800 20.30 6.76 -24.21
C VAL A 800 20.72 8.02 -23.47
N THR A 801 21.81 8.57 -23.99
CA THR A 801 22.77 9.42 -23.29
C THR A 801 22.14 10.52 -22.44
N ARG A 802 22.79 10.85 -21.30
CA ARG A 802 22.57 12.10 -20.52
C ARG A 802 22.48 13.37 -21.40
N ARG A 803 22.88 13.31 -22.67
CA ARG A 803 22.85 14.39 -23.67
C ARG A 803 21.45 14.79 -24.14
N CYS A 804 20.43 13.91 -24.13
CA CYS A 804 19.08 14.32 -24.56
C CYS A 804 18.31 15.05 -23.46
N ALA A 805 18.69 14.81 -22.20
CA ALA A 805 18.08 15.41 -21.03
C ALA A 805 18.76 16.74 -20.72
N VAL A 806 17.95 17.77 -20.50
CA VAL A 806 18.44 19.07 -20.02
C VAL A 806 18.38 19.03 -18.50
N TRP A 807 19.48 19.40 -17.85
CA TRP A 807 19.63 19.30 -16.40
C TRP A 807 19.83 20.68 -15.79
N ARG A 808 19.20 20.92 -14.65
CA ARG A 808 19.46 22.07 -13.78
C ARG A 808 20.30 21.61 -12.58
N PRO A 809 21.53 22.12 -12.41
CA PRO A 809 22.33 21.74 -11.27
C PRO A 809 21.72 22.33 -9.99
N LEU A 810 21.70 21.54 -8.93
CA LEU A 810 21.25 21.97 -7.61
C LEU A 810 22.40 22.61 -6.85
N VAL A 811 22.10 23.67 -6.10
CA VAL A 811 23.07 24.36 -5.25
C VAL A 811 22.57 24.45 -3.82
N LEU A 812 23.50 24.35 -2.87
CA LEU A 812 23.28 24.62 -1.45
C LEU A 812 24.40 25.53 -0.98
N ASN A 813 24.16 26.84 -1.00
CA ASN A 813 25.15 27.85 -0.72
C ASN A 813 24.85 28.55 0.61
N SER A 814 25.90 28.83 1.37
CA SER A 814 25.85 29.53 2.65
C SER A 814 26.57 30.87 2.57
N LYS A 815 26.31 31.73 3.55
CA LYS A 815 27.16 32.89 3.81
C LYS A 815 28.58 32.42 4.16
N PRO A 816 29.63 33.19 3.79
CA PRO A 816 31.02 32.84 4.02
C PRO A 816 31.35 32.48 5.48
#